data_AF-A0A8H5FM99-F1
#
_entry.id   AF-A0A8H5FM99-F1
#
_cell.length_a   1.000
_cell.length_b   1.000
_cell.length_c   1.000
_cell.angle_alpha   90.00
_cell.angle_beta   90.00
_cell.angle_gamma   90.00
#
_symmetry.space_group_name_H-M   'P 1'
#
loop_
_entity.id
_entity.type
_entity.pdbx_description
1 polymer ?
#
loop_
_entity_poly.entity_id
_entity_poly.type
_entity_poly.pdbx_seq_one_letter_code
_entity_poly.pdbx_strand_id
1 'polypeptide(L)'
;MGVSSLQTQARQGGRGKKRVQEKSIPSFNDAQRGVYEAAKKYAKAPTTLKKYSIYWKQFVAWVRQVAAAEAKKAEEFRSRQAKAASDPTSSLGPENDIEEDDDLEESADTDAEADVPEAEGSESGMPTGPKEETEKPPTADFESNVMDARFPTCFEGWPTECTAIAMTMFLWDKCYLGKLTYSTAGQVIASLIAHYDALETPFGYIFKGEWRYDECSKTFRGNPGRSDRVKGMLNAVHKREDQPDRKHSRAMSFEDMDAIHQHIQANHPSPHLVDSASLAKRGRYLYYSALSSLGFVVWTRNSEACMLKYKHLDFHAPKKRCSNGQTYERVVVNIRYRKNWQRKLDSEELGLEGHVYNIYRQPTKPAIDLFHHLVQWKEFYEHHLLRRPLQDDDFIFPTVNFANLTAHPDTEVKRQAVDKLIKEMAGAAGLHKPESYTTHCFRRGGAQYRFMFASIGERWTLARIRWWGGWAANETGDTLMKYLLDELHSYEDDHADALCPFDETASHSHNGEDRLLRPFTAADGAALTERCDELISSQFSRLADTLSNNIVSYLKLGAERSFPGANHALPEQGRSVAAPTQCHSPLRTREHAQPFAPPHYFNTPMPYYGVNAGPFSSMPSTTVDAPWQVPSASTSRHGPESQPSHATRYSVRFQPIQRRPTPDVPGTNTHEPYSGPRHCVPTVSRTAAANALDIIIADWETPQPHRCPVPLKDWRPEWYKENRQGQAYHIRKVIATEFITQFSRDRTKFNKAYPEHVRGMTPLFKAITVARQARNEVKTRAKKTVPAGGAMDVDVEAGSEGGSSSPEAY
;
A
#
# COMPACT_ATOMS: atom_id res chain seq x y z
N MET A 1 13.45 -70.48 -45.48
CA MET A 1 14.81 -70.32 -46.04
C MET A 1 15.06 -68.81 -46.18
N GLY A 2 16.13 -68.19 -45.69
CA GLY A 2 17.19 -68.65 -44.79
C GLY A 2 18.15 -67.51 -44.37
N VAL A 3 18.75 -67.63 -43.16
CA VAL A 3 20.06 -67.08 -42.69
C VAL A 3 20.41 -65.58 -42.84
N SER A 4 20.28 -64.85 -41.72
CA SER A 4 21.26 -63.97 -41.01
C SER A 4 22.42 -63.22 -41.73
N SER A 5 22.50 -61.88 -41.54
CA SER A 5 23.59 -61.15 -40.82
C SER A 5 23.24 -59.63 -40.74
N LEU A 6 23.29 -58.86 -39.63
CA LEU A 6 24.35 -58.46 -38.65
C LEU A 6 25.19 -57.21 -39.04
N GLN A 7 25.56 -56.41 -38.02
CA GLN A 7 26.45 -55.22 -38.03
C GLN A 7 25.90 -53.92 -38.69
N THR A 8 26.18 -52.68 -38.23
CA THR A 8 26.80 -52.18 -36.97
C THR A 8 26.30 -50.74 -36.67
N GLN A 9 26.28 -50.33 -35.39
CA GLN A 9 25.89 -48.96 -34.97
C GLN A 9 27.03 -47.94 -35.15
N ALA A 10 26.71 -46.73 -35.60
CA ALA A 10 27.59 -45.55 -35.50
C ALA A 10 26.79 -44.27 -35.20
N ARG A 11 26.64 -43.91 -33.90
CA ARG A 11 26.02 -42.65 -33.47
C ARG A 11 27.06 -41.53 -33.40
N GLN A 12 27.15 -40.69 -34.43
CA GLN A 12 27.89 -39.41 -34.33
C GLN A 12 27.00 -38.30 -33.75
N GLY A 13 27.38 -37.78 -32.57
CA GLY A 13 26.68 -36.67 -31.91
C GLY A 13 27.09 -35.31 -32.48
N GLY A 14 26.33 -34.79 -33.46
CA GLY A 14 26.58 -33.47 -34.06
C GLY A 14 26.32 -32.31 -33.09
N ARG A 15 27.38 -31.68 -32.57
CA ARG A 15 27.29 -30.41 -31.82
C ARG A 15 26.71 -29.30 -32.70
N GLY A 16 25.44 -28.96 -32.50
CA GLY A 16 24.76 -27.87 -33.21
C GLY A 16 25.35 -26.50 -32.89
N LYS A 17 26.27 -26.01 -33.74
CA LYS A 17 26.72 -24.61 -33.70
C LYS A 17 25.52 -23.70 -33.98
N LYS A 18 25.18 -22.79 -33.06
CA LYS A 18 24.23 -21.70 -33.33
C LYS A 18 24.83 -20.78 -34.41
N ARG A 19 24.53 -21.06 -35.67
CA ARG A 19 24.84 -20.17 -36.79
C ARG A 19 24.07 -18.87 -36.57
N VAL A 20 24.77 -17.80 -36.24
CA VAL A 20 24.18 -16.46 -36.18
C VAL A 20 23.70 -16.16 -37.60
N GLN A 21 22.39 -16.15 -37.81
CA GLN A 21 21.83 -15.59 -39.03
C GLN A 21 22.06 -14.09 -38.98
N GLU A 22 22.94 -13.60 -39.85
CA GLU A 22 22.94 -12.20 -40.24
C GLU A 22 21.55 -11.88 -40.75
N LYS A 23 20.80 -11.07 -40.00
CA LYS A 23 19.49 -10.59 -40.43
C LYS A 23 19.74 -9.56 -41.52
N SER A 24 19.68 -10.01 -42.77
CA SER A 24 19.71 -9.17 -43.96
C SER A 24 18.82 -7.95 -43.73
N ILE A 25 19.38 -6.76 -43.95
CA ILE A 25 18.64 -5.50 -43.80
C ILE A 25 17.42 -5.59 -44.73
N PRO A 26 16.19 -5.44 -44.23
CA PRO A 26 14.99 -5.59 -45.06
C PRO A 26 15.02 -4.53 -46.17
N SER A 27 14.60 -4.92 -47.37
CA SER A 27 14.56 -3.99 -48.50
C SER A 27 13.67 -2.78 -48.19
N PHE A 28 13.85 -1.68 -48.91
CA PHE A 28 12.98 -0.51 -48.77
C PHE A 28 11.50 -0.89 -48.93
N ASN A 29 11.19 -1.77 -49.88
CA ASN A 29 9.84 -2.25 -50.16
C ASN A 29 9.29 -3.13 -49.04
N ASP A 30 10.11 -4.01 -48.43
CA ASP A 30 9.67 -4.84 -47.29
C ASP A 30 9.52 -4.01 -46.01
N ALA A 31 10.38 -3.00 -45.82
CA ALA A 31 10.24 -2.02 -44.74
C ALA A 31 9.01 -1.13 -44.93
N GLN A 32 8.67 -0.75 -46.17
CA GLN A 32 7.44 -0.02 -46.50
C GLN A 32 6.20 -0.89 -46.31
N ARG A 33 6.20 -2.12 -46.83
CA ARG A 33 5.11 -3.11 -46.62
C ARG A 33 4.91 -3.38 -45.13
N GLY A 34 5.99 -3.60 -44.37
CA GLY A 34 5.95 -3.79 -42.93
C GLY A 34 5.43 -2.56 -42.16
N VAL A 35 5.71 -1.34 -42.64
CA VAL A 35 5.11 -0.11 -42.09
C VAL A 35 3.61 -0.02 -42.42
N TYR A 36 3.18 -0.38 -43.64
CA TYR A 36 1.76 -0.44 -44.01
C TYR A 36 0.99 -1.52 -43.23
N GLU A 37 1.55 -2.72 -43.07
CA GLU A 37 0.96 -3.78 -42.26
C GLU A 37 0.93 -3.42 -40.78
N ALA A 38 1.98 -2.80 -40.23
CA ALA A 38 1.95 -2.27 -38.88
C ALA A 38 0.87 -1.17 -38.74
N ALA A 39 0.80 -0.22 -39.68
CA ALA A 39 -0.23 0.83 -39.67
C ALA A 39 -1.65 0.24 -39.76
N LYS A 40 -1.86 -0.80 -40.56
CA LYS A 40 -3.14 -1.52 -40.70
C LYS A 40 -3.48 -2.36 -39.44
N LYS A 41 -2.47 -2.96 -38.80
CA LYS A 41 -2.60 -3.81 -37.59
C LYS A 41 -2.78 -2.99 -36.31
N TYR A 42 -2.22 -1.79 -36.25
CA TYR A 42 -2.33 -0.86 -35.12
C TYR A 42 -3.27 0.33 -35.40
N ALA A 43 -3.97 0.33 -36.54
CA ALA A 43 -5.09 1.23 -36.79
C ALA A 43 -6.16 1.04 -35.71
N LYS A 44 -6.84 2.12 -35.33
CA LYS A 44 -7.99 2.03 -34.42
C LYS A 44 -9.06 1.16 -35.07
N ALA A 45 -9.59 0.17 -34.34
CA ALA A 45 -10.54 -0.78 -34.87
C ALA A 45 -11.77 -0.08 -35.49
N PRO A 46 -12.40 -0.61 -36.55
CA PRO A 46 -13.57 0.02 -37.18
C PRO A 46 -14.72 0.32 -36.22
N THR A 47 -14.89 -0.50 -35.18
CA THR A 47 -15.82 -0.28 -34.07
C THR A 47 -15.50 0.97 -33.23
N THR A 48 -14.21 1.24 -32.99
CA THR A 48 -13.73 2.47 -32.34
C THR A 48 -13.97 3.70 -33.22
N LEU A 49 -13.69 3.60 -34.52
CA LEU A 49 -13.95 4.70 -35.47
C LEU A 49 -15.45 5.00 -35.59
N LYS A 50 -16.33 3.98 -35.58
CA LYS A 50 -17.78 4.17 -35.52
C LYS A 50 -18.22 4.90 -34.25
N LYS A 51 -17.69 4.53 -33.08
CA LYS A 51 -17.94 5.26 -31.81
C LYS A 51 -17.50 6.73 -31.89
N TYR A 52 -16.33 6.99 -32.46
CA TYR A 52 -15.82 8.36 -32.62
C TYR A 52 -16.72 9.24 -33.51
N SER A 53 -17.24 8.69 -34.61
CA SER A 53 -18.21 9.41 -35.46
C SER A 53 -19.51 9.77 -34.72
N ILE A 54 -19.94 8.91 -33.78
CA ILE A 54 -21.12 9.18 -32.93
C ILE A 54 -20.83 10.33 -31.95
N TYR A 55 -19.69 10.30 -31.23
CA TYR A 55 -19.32 11.39 -30.31
C TYR A 55 -19.15 12.73 -31.03
N TRP A 56 -18.58 12.75 -32.24
CA TRP A 56 -18.50 13.96 -33.07
C TRP A 56 -19.88 14.54 -33.37
N LYS A 57 -20.83 13.71 -33.83
CA LYS A 57 -22.19 14.16 -34.15
C LYS A 57 -22.95 14.66 -32.91
N GLN A 58 -22.82 13.97 -31.78
CA GLN A 58 -23.40 14.40 -30.50
C GLN A 58 -22.86 15.76 -30.05
N PHE A 59 -21.56 16.01 -30.24
CA PHE A 59 -20.92 17.25 -29.87
C PHE A 59 -21.39 18.43 -30.75
N VAL A 60 -21.36 18.29 -32.08
CA VAL A 60 -21.83 19.34 -33.00
C VAL A 60 -23.32 19.67 -32.77
N ALA A 61 -24.16 18.66 -32.49
CA ALA A 61 -25.56 18.88 -32.15
C ALA A 61 -25.74 19.69 -30.84
N TRP A 62 -24.97 19.36 -29.80
CA TRP A 62 -25.01 20.07 -28.51
C TRP A 62 -24.57 21.54 -28.64
N VAL A 63 -23.52 21.84 -29.41
CA VAL A 63 -23.05 23.23 -29.61
C VAL A 63 -24.14 24.09 -30.26
N ARG A 64 -24.83 23.56 -31.28
CA ARG A 64 -25.97 24.25 -31.93
C ARG A 64 -27.16 24.44 -30.97
N GLN A 65 -27.41 23.50 -30.06
CA GLN A 65 -28.47 23.63 -29.04
C GLN A 65 -28.15 24.74 -28.02
N VAL A 66 -26.91 24.81 -27.53
CA VAL A 66 -26.46 25.88 -26.61
C VAL A 66 -26.54 27.25 -27.29
N ALA A 67 -26.08 27.35 -28.54
CA ALA A 67 -26.18 28.58 -29.32
C ALA A 67 -27.63 29.05 -29.52
N ALA A 68 -28.55 28.14 -29.83
CA ALA A 68 -29.98 28.47 -29.99
C ALA A 68 -30.63 28.92 -28.66
N ALA A 69 -30.23 28.32 -27.54
CA ALA A 69 -30.73 28.70 -26.21
C ALA A 69 -30.27 30.11 -25.80
N GLU A 70 -28.99 30.46 -26.00
CA GLU A 70 -28.49 31.80 -25.71
C GLU A 70 -29.05 32.85 -26.68
N ALA A 71 -29.24 32.51 -27.97
CA ALA A 71 -29.91 33.39 -28.92
C ALA A 71 -31.35 33.73 -28.48
N LYS A 72 -32.10 32.74 -27.98
CA LYS A 72 -33.45 32.92 -27.42
C LYS A 72 -33.44 33.80 -26.16
N LYS A 73 -32.52 33.58 -25.21
CA LYS A 73 -32.36 34.47 -24.04
C LYS A 73 -32.03 35.90 -24.45
N ALA A 74 -31.13 36.09 -25.43
CA ALA A 74 -30.74 37.40 -25.92
C ALA A 74 -31.89 38.10 -26.68
N GLU A 75 -32.80 37.36 -27.31
CA GLU A 75 -34.06 37.88 -27.88
C GLU A 75 -35.08 38.24 -26.79
N GLU A 76 -35.29 37.38 -25.79
CA GLU A 76 -36.15 37.66 -24.63
C GLU A 76 -35.68 38.90 -23.85
N PHE A 77 -34.38 39.04 -23.63
CA PHE A 77 -33.78 40.20 -22.97
C PHE A 77 -33.96 41.48 -23.80
N ARG A 78 -33.75 41.44 -25.12
CA ARG A 78 -34.04 42.57 -26.02
C ARG A 78 -35.53 42.91 -26.05
N SER A 79 -36.42 41.92 -25.99
CA SER A 79 -37.87 42.13 -25.86
C SER A 79 -38.24 42.78 -24.53
N ARG A 80 -37.59 42.40 -23.41
CA ARG A 80 -37.75 43.07 -22.11
C ARG A 80 -37.26 44.52 -22.14
N GLN A 81 -36.07 44.78 -22.70
CA GLN A 81 -35.55 46.14 -22.86
C GLN A 81 -36.44 47.00 -23.78
N ALA A 82 -36.89 46.46 -24.91
CA ALA A 82 -37.81 47.16 -25.81
C ALA A 82 -39.15 47.47 -25.15
N LYS A 83 -39.69 46.53 -24.35
CA LYS A 83 -40.92 46.75 -23.58
C LYS A 83 -40.72 47.86 -22.54
N ALA A 84 -39.64 47.82 -21.76
CA ALA A 84 -39.32 48.85 -20.78
C ALA A 84 -39.13 50.24 -21.42
N ALA A 85 -38.44 50.31 -22.57
CA ALA A 85 -38.27 51.55 -23.33
C ALA A 85 -39.57 52.05 -24.02
N SER A 86 -40.62 51.22 -24.08
CA SER A 86 -41.93 51.55 -24.67
C SER A 86 -43.00 51.96 -23.65
N ASP A 87 -42.70 51.95 -22.36
CA ASP A 87 -43.59 52.37 -21.28
C ASP A 87 -43.16 53.75 -20.72
N PRO A 88 -43.80 54.87 -21.16
CA PRO A 88 -43.37 56.20 -20.77
C PRO A 88 -43.68 56.54 -19.30
N THR A 89 -44.39 55.66 -18.60
CA THR A 89 -44.87 55.84 -17.23
C THR A 89 -43.92 55.28 -16.17
N SER A 90 -42.95 54.44 -16.57
CA SER A 90 -41.95 53.85 -15.67
C SER A 90 -40.82 54.83 -15.31
N SER A 91 -41.17 55.98 -14.72
CA SER A 91 -40.24 56.99 -14.20
C SER A 91 -40.03 56.84 -12.68
N LEU A 92 -39.45 55.72 -12.25
CA LEU A 92 -38.96 55.52 -10.89
C LEU A 92 -37.44 55.31 -10.90
N GLY A 93 -36.81 55.64 -9.76
CA GLY A 93 -35.36 55.76 -9.64
C GLY A 93 -34.63 54.42 -9.50
N PRO A 94 -33.29 54.46 -9.30
CA PRO A 94 -32.50 53.28 -9.00
C PRO A 94 -32.72 52.85 -7.54
N GLU A 95 -33.84 52.17 -7.29
CA GLU A 95 -34.01 51.39 -6.06
C GLU A 95 -33.10 50.16 -6.16
N ASN A 96 -32.17 50.07 -5.20
CA ASN A 96 -31.60 48.79 -4.80
C ASN A 96 -32.67 47.98 -4.04
N ASP A 97 -32.26 46.81 -3.57
CA ASP A 97 -32.99 45.94 -2.65
C ASP A 97 -34.05 45.09 -3.37
N ILE A 98 -33.62 43.86 -3.71
CA ILE A 98 -34.51 42.71 -3.86
C ILE A 98 -34.35 41.92 -2.56
N GLU A 99 -35.38 41.93 -1.74
CA GLU A 99 -35.54 41.01 -0.62
C GLU A 99 -35.86 39.61 -1.21
N GLU A 100 -35.14 38.58 -0.78
CA GLU A 100 -35.42 37.19 -1.16
C GLU A 100 -36.45 36.57 -0.20
N ASP A 101 -37.72 36.95 -0.39
CA ASP A 101 -38.87 36.18 0.14
C ASP A 101 -38.99 34.87 -0.68
N ASP A 102 -38.68 33.73 -0.06
CA ASP A 102 -38.83 32.39 -0.65
C ASP A 102 -39.41 31.40 0.39
N ASP A 103 -40.60 31.74 0.89
CA ASP A 103 -41.42 30.89 1.76
C ASP A 103 -42.34 30.01 0.90
N LEU A 104 -42.32 28.67 1.11
CA LEU A 104 -43.51 27.79 1.18
C LEU A 104 -43.16 26.27 1.31
N GLU A 105 -43.41 25.76 2.51
CA GLU A 105 -44.04 24.45 2.83
C GLU A 105 -43.29 23.08 2.75
N GLU A 106 -43.85 22.16 3.55
CA GLU A 106 -43.51 20.74 3.85
C GLU A 106 -42.15 20.44 4.52
N SER A 107 -42.08 19.78 5.68
CA SER A 107 -43.13 19.36 6.65
C SER A 107 -42.49 19.04 8.02
N ALA A 108 -43.16 19.37 9.12
CA ALA A 108 -42.65 19.13 10.48
C ALA A 108 -43.14 17.80 11.10
N ASP A 109 -42.39 17.27 12.08
CA ASP A 109 -42.87 16.27 13.05
C ASP A 109 -42.20 16.46 14.44
N THR A 110 -43.01 16.86 15.41
CA THR A 110 -42.91 16.71 16.89
C THR A 110 -41.63 17.09 17.68
N ASP A 111 -41.74 18.18 18.44
CA ASP A 111 -41.70 18.27 19.92
C ASP A 111 -40.52 17.72 20.78
N ALA A 112 -39.84 18.65 21.50
CA ALA A 112 -39.69 18.62 22.97
C ALA A 112 -39.15 19.97 23.52
N GLU A 113 -39.56 20.36 24.74
CA GLU A 113 -39.22 21.64 25.40
C GLU A 113 -37.99 21.56 26.33
N ALA A 114 -37.26 22.68 26.54
CA ALA A 114 -36.62 23.04 27.82
C ALA A 114 -36.08 24.50 27.87
N ASP A 115 -36.18 25.11 29.05
CA ASP A 115 -35.90 26.51 29.44
C ASP A 115 -34.49 27.12 29.15
N VAL A 116 -34.48 28.37 28.65
CA VAL A 116 -34.10 29.63 29.38
C VAL A 116 -33.06 29.52 30.53
N PRO A 117 -32.05 30.41 30.69
CA PRO A 117 -32.04 31.84 30.32
C PRO A 117 -30.79 32.40 29.59
N GLU A 118 -30.90 33.68 29.23
CA GLU A 118 -29.83 34.58 28.76
C GLU A 118 -28.74 34.83 29.82
N ALA A 119 -27.53 35.17 29.37
CA ALA A 119 -26.50 35.82 30.20
C ALA A 119 -25.66 36.78 29.34
N GLU A 120 -25.69 38.08 29.66
CA GLU A 120 -24.93 39.10 28.94
C GLU A 120 -23.43 39.12 29.33
N GLY A 121 -22.59 39.55 28.38
CA GLY A 121 -21.41 40.37 28.68
C GLY A 121 -20.11 39.66 29.09
N SER A 122 -19.13 39.66 28.18
CA SER A 122 -17.79 40.15 28.51
C SER A 122 -16.92 40.35 27.27
N GLU A 123 -16.51 41.59 27.01
CA GLU A 123 -15.41 41.87 26.09
C GLU A 123 -14.08 41.40 26.71
N SER A 124 -13.28 40.64 25.96
CA SER A 124 -11.84 40.57 26.20
C SER A 124 -11.09 40.35 24.89
N GLY A 125 -10.11 41.21 24.61
CA GLY A 125 -9.41 41.22 23.33
C GLY A 125 -8.29 40.18 23.24
N MET A 126 -8.15 39.56 22.07
CA MET A 126 -6.98 38.76 21.69
C MET A 126 -6.19 39.46 20.56
N PRO A 127 -4.85 39.37 20.54
CA PRO A 127 -4.02 40.19 19.67
C PRO A 127 -4.00 39.71 18.21
N THR A 128 -3.90 40.65 17.29
CA THR A 128 -3.81 40.38 15.85
C THR A 128 -2.45 39.81 15.45
N GLY A 129 -2.46 38.54 15.00
CA GLY A 129 -1.34 37.96 14.26
C GLY A 129 -1.11 38.66 12.91
N PRO A 130 0.07 38.49 12.28
CA PRO A 130 0.41 39.20 11.05
C PRO A 130 -0.52 38.80 9.90
N LYS A 131 -1.02 39.80 9.17
CA LYS A 131 -1.77 39.58 7.93
C LYS A 131 -0.84 38.96 6.89
N GLU A 132 -1.13 37.72 6.49
CA GLU A 132 -0.56 37.13 5.29
C GLU A 132 -1.10 37.90 4.07
N GLU A 133 -0.21 38.45 3.24
CA GLU A 133 -0.62 39.22 2.06
C GLU A 133 -1.19 38.27 1.01
N THR A 134 -2.51 38.12 1.01
CA THR A 134 -3.23 37.49 -0.10
C THR A 134 -3.08 38.36 -1.35
N GLU A 135 -2.10 38.01 -2.19
CA GLU A 135 -2.03 38.48 -3.57
C GLU A 135 -3.41 38.27 -4.21
N LYS A 136 -4.12 39.37 -4.50
CA LYS A 136 -5.36 39.28 -5.28
C LYS A 136 -5.00 38.60 -6.61
N PRO A 137 -5.72 37.55 -7.05
CA PRO A 137 -5.55 37.05 -8.39
C PRO A 137 -5.75 38.22 -9.36
N PRO A 138 -4.93 38.33 -10.42
CA PRO A 138 -5.05 39.44 -11.35
C PRO A 138 -6.49 39.48 -11.87
N THR A 139 -7.13 40.64 -11.75
CA THR A 139 -8.45 40.90 -12.29
C THR A 139 -8.33 40.89 -13.81
N ALA A 140 -8.39 39.69 -14.40
CA ALA A 140 -8.63 39.54 -15.82
C ALA A 140 -9.94 40.27 -16.12
N ASP A 141 -9.89 41.19 -17.07
CA ASP A 141 -11.06 41.93 -17.51
C ASP A 141 -12.17 40.94 -17.87
N PHE A 142 -13.35 41.11 -17.26
CA PHE A 142 -14.51 40.27 -17.58
C PHE A 142 -15.01 40.67 -18.98
N GLU A 143 -14.37 40.09 -20.00
CA GLU A 143 -14.83 40.15 -21.38
C GLU A 143 -16.33 39.85 -21.41
N SER A 144 -17.08 40.66 -22.16
CA SER A 144 -18.54 40.75 -22.05
C SER A 144 -19.24 39.40 -21.98
N ASN A 145 -20.27 39.27 -21.12
CA ASN A 145 -21.15 38.09 -20.96
C ASN A 145 -21.96 37.69 -22.23
N VAL A 146 -21.57 38.17 -23.41
CA VAL A 146 -22.16 37.87 -24.71
C VAL A 146 -21.39 36.73 -25.36
N MET A 147 -22.09 35.68 -25.81
CA MET A 147 -21.50 34.58 -26.56
C MET A 147 -20.81 35.11 -27.84
N ASP A 148 -19.54 34.73 -28.05
CA ASP A 148 -18.81 35.01 -29.29
C ASP A 148 -19.63 34.55 -30.50
N ALA A 149 -19.87 35.45 -31.46
CA ALA A 149 -20.67 35.18 -32.65
C ALA A 149 -20.13 34.02 -33.53
N ARG A 150 -18.88 33.61 -33.32
CA ARG A 150 -18.22 32.46 -33.96
C ARG A 150 -18.46 31.14 -33.23
N PHE A 151 -18.97 31.15 -31.99
CA PHE A 151 -19.23 29.94 -31.20
C PHE A 151 -20.30 29.01 -31.82
N PRO A 152 -21.44 29.49 -32.35
CA PRO A 152 -22.43 28.61 -33.01
C PRO A 152 -21.86 27.84 -34.19
N THR A 153 -20.90 28.44 -34.91
CA THR A 153 -20.30 27.94 -36.15
C THR A 153 -18.86 27.44 -35.96
N CYS A 154 -18.35 27.28 -34.73
CA CYS A 154 -16.94 26.90 -34.50
C CYS A 154 -16.57 25.44 -34.84
N PHE A 155 -17.49 24.73 -35.52
CA PHE A 155 -17.31 23.42 -36.15
C PHE A 155 -17.66 23.43 -37.64
N GLU A 156 -18.02 24.59 -38.20
CA GLU A 156 -18.50 24.81 -39.56
C GLU A 156 -17.44 25.55 -40.38
N GLY A 157 -16.21 25.01 -40.36
CA GLY A 157 -15.05 25.62 -40.99
C GLY A 157 -13.74 25.16 -40.34
N TRP A 158 -12.72 26.02 -40.38
CA TRP A 158 -11.46 25.78 -39.67
C TRP A 158 -11.64 26.03 -38.16
N PRO A 159 -10.96 25.26 -37.28
CA PRO A 159 -11.09 25.41 -35.85
C PRO A 159 -10.59 26.79 -35.38
N THR A 160 -11.41 27.45 -34.58
CA THR A 160 -11.15 28.75 -33.95
C THR A 160 -10.84 28.55 -32.46
N GLU A 161 -10.59 29.64 -31.73
CA GLU A 161 -10.51 29.62 -30.28
C GLU A 161 -11.78 29.03 -29.62
N CYS A 162 -12.94 29.45 -30.13
CA CYS A 162 -14.25 28.98 -29.68
C CYS A 162 -14.37 27.44 -29.76
N THR A 163 -13.72 26.80 -30.73
CA THR A 163 -13.68 25.33 -30.87
C THR A 163 -13.10 24.65 -29.62
N ALA A 164 -12.01 25.20 -29.05
CA ALA A 164 -11.39 24.66 -27.83
C ALA A 164 -12.23 24.96 -26.57
N ILE A 165 -12.92 26.11 -26.56
CA ILE A 165 -13.87 26.49 -25.48
C ILE A 165 -15.08 25.54 -25.50
N ALA A 166 -15.70 25.33 -26.65
CA ALA A 166 -16.83 24.41 -26.82
C ALA A 166 -16.47 22.96 -26.42
N MET A 167 -15.26 22.47 -26.76
CA MET A 167 -14.79 21.16 -26.30
C MET A 167 -14.70 21.09 -24.77
N THR A 168 -14.22 22.15 -24.13
CA THR A 168 -14.13 22.27 -22.67
C THR A 168 -15.53 22.24 -22.04
N MET A 169 -16.48 23.01 -22.58
CA MET A 169 -17.85 23.08 -22.05
C MET A 169 -18.63 21.78 -22.26
N PHE A 170 -18.46 21.09 -23.39
CA PHE A 170 -19.09 19.78 -23.63
C PHE A 170 -18.54 18.69 -22.70
N LEU A 171 -17.24 18.74 -22.36
CA LEU A 171 -16.67 17.86 -21.34
C LEU A 171 -17.25 18.16 -19.96
N TRP A 172 -17.44 19.43 -19.61
CA TRP A 172 -18.11 19.81 -18.37
C TRP A 172 -19.56 19.29 -18.34
N ASP A 173 -20.38 19.62 -19.34
CA ASP A 173 -21.77 19.15 -19.47
C ASP A 173 -21.86 17.62 -19.37
N LYS A 174 -21.11 16.89 -20.21
CA LYS A 174 -21.22 15.43 -20.29
C LYS A 174 -20.68 14.73 -19.06
N CYS A 175 -19.62 15.25 -18.44
CA CYS A 175 -19.01 14.59 -17.29
C CYS A 175 -19.66 15.03 -15.97
N TYR A 176 -19.92 16.31 -15.74
CA TYR A 176 -20.46 16.83 -14.47
C TYR A 176 -21.98 16.73 -14.40
N LEU A 177 -22.71 17.32 -15.36
CA LEU A 177 -24.19 17.22 -15.38
C LEU A 177 -24.62 15.80 -15.77
N GLY A 178 -24.06 15.26 -16.85
CA GLY A 178 -24.33 13.90 -17.34
C GLY A 178 -23.68 12.77 -16.53
N LYS A 179 -22.93 13.08 -15.47
CA LYS A 179 -22.24 12.14 -14.56
C LYS A 179 -21.34 11.09 -15.25
N LEU A 180 -20.88 11.35 -16.48
CA LEU A 180 -20.00 10.42 -17.22
C LEU A 180 -18.56 10.40 -16.70
N THR A 181 -17.87 9.30 -16.99
CA THR A 181 -16.57 8.93 -16.39
C THR A 181 -15.36 9.52 -17.11
N TYR A 182 -14.19 9.55 -16.45
CA TYR A 182 -12.91 9.94 -17.07
C TYR A 182 -12.56 9.06 -18.28
N SER A 183 -12.86 7.75 -18.20
CA SER A 183 -12.69 6.84 -19.34
C SER A 183 -13.54 7.25 -20.55
N THR A 184 -14.74 7.81 -20.30
CA THR A 184 -15.62 8.34 -21.35
C THR A 184 -15.11 9.68 -21.87
N ALA A 185 -14.69 10.60 -20.98
CA ALA A 185 -14.07 11.87 -21.33
C ALA A 185 -12.83 11.70 -22.22
N GLY A 186 -11.94 10.76 -21.86
CA GLY A 186 -10.77 10.39 -22.65
C GLY A 186 -11.12 9.79 -24.01
N GLN A 187 -12.21 9.02 -24.13
CA GLN A 187 -12.71 8.51 -25.41
C GLN A 187 -13.29 9.62 -26.29
N VAL A 188 -14.02 10.58 -25.71
CA VAL A 188 -14.50 11.78 -26.41
C VAL A 188 -13.33 12.59 -26.93
N ILE A 189 -12.35 12.97 -26.10
CA ILE A 189 -11.17 13.74 -26.54
C ILE A 189 -10.36 12.95 -27.58
N ALA A 190 -10.18 11.64 -27.42
CA ALA A 190 -9.49 10.81 -28.41
C ALA A 190 -10.25 10.67 -29.75
N SER A 191 -11.54 10.98 -29.79
CA SER A 191 -12.33 11.12 -31.02
C SER A 191 -12.14 12.50 -31.67
N LEU A 192 -12.18 13.56 -30.86
CA LEU A 192 -11.98 14.96 -31.30
C LEU A 192 -10.58 15.17 -31.86
N ILE A 193 -9.55 14.67 -31.15
CA ILE A 193 -8.17 14.68 -31.65
C ILE A 193 -8.07 13.90 -32.96
N ALA A 194 -8.70 12.72 -33.07
CA ALA A 194 -8.62 11.90 -34.28
C ALA A 194 -9.33 12.53 -35.49
N HIS A 195 -10.36 13.37 -35.28
CA HIS A 195 -10.98 14.16 -36.33
C HIS A 195 -9.99 15.22 -36.87
N TYR A 196 -9.48 16.10 -36.00
CA TYR A 196 -8.60 17.20 -36.42
C TYR A 196 -7.19 16.76 -36.87
N ASP A 197 -6.64 15.66 -36.37
CA ASP A 197 -5.37 15.09 -36.86
C ASP A 197 -5.50 14.47 -38.28
N ALA A 198 -6.72 14.22 -38.74
CA ALA A 198 -7.06 13.68 -40.06
C ALA A 198 -7.71 14.72 -40.99
N LEU A 199 -7.93 15.96 -40.52
CA LEU A 199 -8.51 17.02 -41.32
C LEU A 199 -7.45 17.61 -42.25
N GLU A 200 -7.59 17.29 -43.54
CA GLU A 200 -6.73 17.82 -44.60
C GLU A 200 -7.19 19.22 -45.02
N THR A 201 -6.24 20.09 -45.39
CA THR A 201 -6.52 21.44 -45.88
C THR A 201 -5.72 21.69 -47.16
N PRO A 202 -6.00 22.78 -47.92
CA PRO A 202 -5.16 23.19 -49.05
C PRO A 202 -3.68 23.43 -48.69
N PHE A 203 -3.35 23.55 -47.40
CA PHE A 203 -1.99 23.68 -46.87
C PHE A 203 -1.50 22.41 -46.15
N GLY A 204 -2.13 21.27 -46.41
CA GLY A 204 -1.85 19.98 -45.75
C GLY A 204 -2.46 19.87 -44.34
N TYR A 205 -1.89 18.99 -43.52
CA TYR A 205 -2.43 18.65 -42.19
C TYR A 205 -2.06 19.68 -41.10
N ILE A 206 -2.39 20.96 -41.30
CA ILE A 206 -2.00 22.08 -40.41
C ILE A 206 -2.54 21.97 -38.97
N PHE A 207 -3.62 21.21 -38.76
CA PHE A 207 -4.22 20.95 -37.44
C PHE A 207 -3.58 19.74 -36.71
N LYS A 208 -2.55 19.12 -37.29
CA LYS A 208 -1.84 17.99 -36.68
C LYS A 208 -0.67 18.46 -35.80
N GLY A 209 -0.96 18.75 -34.54
CA GLY A 209 0.08 19.15 -33.59
C GLY A 209 -0.45 19.63 -32.24
N GLU A 210 0.40 20.37 -31.54
CA GLU A 210 0.09 21.14 -30.34
C GLU A 210 -0.67 22.42 -30.72
N TRP A 211 -1.73 22.73 -29.97
CA TRP A 211 -2.61 23.88 -30.26
C TRP A 211 -1.92 25.19 -29.95
N ARG A 212 -1.90 26.12 -30.92
CA ARG A 212 -1.41 27.49 -30.72
C ARG A 212 -2.01 28.44 -31.75
N TYR A 213 -2.08 29.71 -31.40
CA TYR A 213 -2.27 30.78 -32.39
C TYR A 213 -0.97 30.97 -33.19
N ASP A 214 -1.09 31.24 -34.48
CA ASP A 214 0.02 31.63 -35.36
C ASP A 214 -0.17 33.10 -35.75
N GLU A 215 0.59 33.98 -35.09
CA GLU A 215 0.52 35.43 -35.31
C GLU A 215 0.86 35.86 -36.73
N CYS A 216 1.60 35.06 -37.51
CA CYS A 216 1.99 35.39 -38.87
C CYS A 216 0.87 35.12 -39.88
N SER A 217 0.07 34.06 -39.66
CA SER A 217 -1.11 33.77 -40.50
C SER A 217 -2.44 34.28 -39.93
N LYS A 218 -2.44 34.74 -38.68
CA LYS A 218 -3.65 35.09 -37.89
C LYS A 218 -4.66 33.94 -37.78
N THR A 219 -4.18 32.69 -37.86
CA THR A 219 -5.00 31.47 -37.72
C THR A 219 -4.49 30.60 -36.58
N PHE A 220 -5.32 29.70 -36.07
CA PHE A 220 -4.87 28.66 -35.15
C PHE A 220 -4.26 27.48 -35.90
N ARG A 221 -3.21 26.88 -35.32
CA ARG A 221 -2.58 25.65 -35.82
C ARG A 221 -2.52 24.57 -34.74
N GLY A 222 -2.32 23.34 -35.18
CA GLY A 222 -2.38 22.16 -34.31
C GLY A 222 -3.82 21.81 -33.90
N ASN A 223 -3.95 20.93 -32.91
CA ASN A 223 -5.20 20.22 -32.66
C ASN A 223 -5.94 20.81 -31.44
N PRO A 224 -7.18 21.33 -31.56
CA PRO A 224 -7.88 21.98 -30.45
C PRO A 224 -8.16 21.03 -29.26
N GLY A 225 -8.27 19.73 -29.51
CA GLY A 225 -8.34 18.69 -28.47
C GLY A 225 -7.04 18.50 -27.67
N ARG A 226 -5.94 19.16 -28.08
CA ARG A 226 -4.67 19.27 -27.34
C ARG A 226 -4.42 20.68 -26.78
N SER A 227 -5.42 21.55 -26.73
CA SER A 227 -5.34 22.83 -26.01
C SER A 227 -5.23 22.63 -24.50
N ASP A 228 -4.57 23.55 -23.80
CA ASP A 228 -4.39 23.45 -22.34
C ASP A 228 -5.71 23.59 -21.57
N ARG A 229 -6.71 24.31 -22.12
CA ARG A 229 -8.07 24.38 -21.56
C ARG A 229 -8.75 23.01 -21.55
N VAL A 230 -8.63 22.24 -22.64
CA VAL A 230 -9.15 20.85 -22.73
C VAL A 230 -8.34 19.89 -21.84
N LYS A 231 -7.01 20.02 -21.76
CA LYS A 231 -6.19 19.25 -20.79
C LYS A 231 -6.60 19.54 -19.35
N GLY A 232 -6.84 20.81 -19.01
CA GLY A 232 -7.26 21.27 -17.69
C GLY A 232 -8.60 20.66 -17.28
N MET A 233 -9.60 20.70 -18.16
CA MET A 233 -10.91 20.07 -17.91
C MET A 233 -10.81 18.54 -17.79
N LEU A 234 -10.01 17.88 -18.64
CA LEU A 234 -9.77 16.44 -18.51
C LEU A 234 -9.14 16.09 -17.14
N ASN A 235 -8.20 16.91 -16.66
CA ASN A 235 -7.60 16.76 -15.34
C ASN A 235 -8.59 17.07 -14.19
N ALA A 236 -9.55 17.98 -14.39
CA ALA A 236 -10.61 18.25 -13.42
C ALA A 236 -11.57 17.05 -13.29
N VAL A 237 -11.98 16.46 -14.42
CA VAL A 237 -12.76 15.21 -14.45
C VAL A 237 -11.99 14.06 -13.78
N HIS A 238 -10.68 13.95 -13.98
CA HIS A 238 -9.84 12.97 -13.28
C HIS A 238 -9.87 13.18 -11.77
N LYS A 239 -9.59 14.41 -11.30
CA LYS A 239 -9.60 14.75 -9.87
C LYS A 239 -10.94 14.45 -9.19
N ARG A 240 -12.05 14.66 -9.90
CA ARG A 240 -13.39 14.30 -9.41
C ARG A 240 -13.59 12.78 -9.29
N GLU A 241 -13.00 11.99 -10.20
CA GLU A 241 -12.97 10.51 -10.07
C GLU A 241 -11.89 9.99 -9.10
N ASP A 242 -10.93 10.82 -8.68
CA ASP A 242 -10.04 10.57 -7.53
C ASP A 242 -10.70 10.95 -6.17
N GLN A 243 -11.85 11.65 -6.21
CA GLN A 243 -12.62 12.14 -5.06
C GLN A 243 -13.89 11.36 -4.63
N PRO A 244 -14.36 10.24 -5.22
CA PRO A 244 -15.46 9.50 -4.63
C PRO A 244 -15.04 8.91 -3.29
N ASP A 245 -16.01 8.58 -2.43
CA ASP A 245 -15.79 7.76 -1.24
C ASP A 245 -14.92 6.58 -1.62
N ARG A 246 -13.70 6.56 -1.06
CA ARG A 246 -12.68 5.63 -1.53
C ARG A 246 -13.20 4.24 -1.23
N LYS A 247 -13.54 3.49 -2.28
CA LYS A 247 -13.95 2.07 -2.22
C LYS A 247 -12.75 1.19 -1.89
N HIS A 248 -12.20 1.51 -0.74
CA HIS A 248 -11.14 0.86 -0.04
C HIS A 248 -11.66 -0.49 0.45
N SER A 249 -10.82 -1.51 0.31
CA SER A 249 -11.19 -2.85 0.78
C SER A 249 -11.45 -2.78 2.28
N ARG A 250 -12.61 -3.28 2.72
CA ARG A 250 -12.86 -3.52 4.13
C ARG A 250 -11.72 -4.37 4.68
N ALA A 251 -11.18 -4.00 5.82
CA ALA A 251 -10.28 -4.84 6.59
C ALA A 251 -11.02 -6.09 7.04
N MET A 252 -10.36 -7.24 6.95
CA MET A 252 -10.86 -8.45 7.60
C MET A 252 -10.28 -8.47 9.00
N SER A 253 -11.11 -8.26 10.03
CA SER A 253 -10.64 -8.16 11.42
C SER A 253 -10.07 -9.49 11.95
N PHE A 254 -9.58 -9.52 13.19
CA PHE A 254 -9.15 -10.80 13.79
C PHE A 254 -10.36 -11.70 14.07
N GLU A 255 -11.49 -11.10 14.41
CA GLU A 255 -12.78 -11.71 14.70
C GLU A 255 -13.41 -12.27 13.41
N ASP A 256 -13.34 -11.52 12.29
CA ASP A 256 -13.69 -12.03 10.96
C ASP A 256 -12.83 -13.26 10.58
N MET A 257 -11.52 -13.20 10.85
CA MET A 257 -10.59 -14.30 10.58
C MET A 257 -10.91 -15.52 11.46
N ASP A 258 -11.26 -15.32 12.73
CA ASP A 258 -11.60 -16.42 13.64
C ASP A 258 -12.97 -17.02 13.33
N ALA A 259 -13.98 -16.23 12.99
CA ALA A 259 -15.28 -16.73 12.50
C ALA A 259 -15.12 -17.60 11.23
N ILE A 260 -14.28 -17.18 10.27
CA ILE A 260 -13.95 -18.03 9.11
C ILE A 260 -13.17 -19.28 9.53
N HIS A 261 -12.26 -19.19 10.51
CA HIS A 261 -11.53 -20.35 11.01
C HIS A 261 -12.47 -21.35 11.72
N GLN A 262 -13.39 -20.89 12.55
CA GLN A 262 -14.43 -21.70 13.20
C GLN A 262 -15.33 -22.38 12.15
N HIS A 263 -15.79 -21.64 11.13
CA HIS A 263 -16.52 -22.23 10.00
C HIS A 263 -15.70 -23.35 9.33
N ILE A 264 -14.42 -23.11 9.06
CA ILE A 264 -13.52 -24.11 8.46
C ILE A 264 -13.42 -25.34 9.35
N GLN A 265 -13.11 -25.20 10.65
CA GLN A 265 -12.95 -26.33 11.56
C GLN A 265 -14.23 -27.17 11.66
N ALA A 266 -15.40 -26.53 11.83
CA ALA A 266 -16.70 -27.21 11.86
C ALA A 266 -17.04 -27.94 10.54
N ASN A 267 -16.42 -27.54 9.43
CA ASN A 267 -16.64 -28.12 8.10
C ASN A 267 -15.51 -29.00 7.59
N HIS A 268 -14.38 -29.11 8.32
CA HIS A 268 -13.14 -29.67 7.82
C HIS A 268 -13.23 -31.20 7.72
N PRO A 269 -13.07 -31.80 6.53
CA PRO A 269 -13.12 -33.25 6.39
C PRO A 269 -12.04 -33.93 7.23
N SER A 270 -12.41 -35.03 7.89
CA SER A 270 -11.48 -35.84 8.70
C SER A 270 -10.25 -36.25 7.86
N PRO A 271 -9.02 -36.19 8.40
CA PRO A 271 -7.81 -36.59 7.67
C PRO A 271 -7.82 -38.02 7.13
N HIS A 272 -8.69 -38.88 7.66
CA HIS A 272 -8.87 -40.27 7.24
C HIS A 272 -9.84 -40.45 6.06
N LEU A 273 -10.60 -39.41 5.67
CA LEU A 273 -11.47 -39.44 4.50
C LEU A 273 -10.66 -39.19 3.23
N VAL A 274 -10.59 -40.22 2.38
CA VAL A 274 -9.77 -40.24 1.15
C VAL A 274 -10.59 -40.13 -0.14
N ASP A 275 -11.91 -39.92 -0.04
CA ASP A 275 -12.74 -39.68 -1.21
C ASP A 275 -12.42 -38.31 -1.85
N SER A 276 -12.67 -38.19 -3.16
CA SER A 276 -12.24 -37.02 -3.92
C SER A 276 -12.96 -35.73 -3.51
N ALA A 277 -14.18 -35.79 -2.96
CA ALA A 277 -14.93 -34.61 -2.53
C ALA A 277 -14.43 -34.09 -1.17
N SER A 278 -14.18 -35.00 -0.22
CA SER A 278 -13.52 -34.69 1.06
C SER A 278 -12.11 -34.12 0.83
N LEU A 279 -11.31 -34.73 -0.05
CA LEU A 279 -9.99 -34.20 -0.40
C LEU A 279 -10.10 -32.84 -1.10
N ALA A 280 -11.07 -32.62 -1.98
CA ALA A 280 -11.29 -31.32 -2.63
C ALA A 280 -11.67 -30.22 -1.62
N LYS A 281 -12.59 -30.51 -0.69
CA LYS A 281 -13.03 -29.58 0.37
C LYS A 281 -11.89 -29.28 1.35
N ARG A 282 -11.17 -30.32 1.83
CA ARG A 282 -9.99 -30.19 2.69
C ARG A 282 -8.88 -29.36 2.03
N GLY A 283 -8.55 -29.67 0.78
CA GLY A 283 -7.55 -28.93 0.01
C GLY A 283 -7.91 -27.45 -0.15
N ARG A 284 -9.18 -27.13 -0.43
CA ARG A 284 -9.68 -25.75 -0.54
C ARG A 284 -9.49 -24.97 0.77
N TYR A 285 -9.84 -25.59 1.91
CA TYR A 285 -9.72 -24.95 3.22
C TYR A 285 -8.26 -24.76 3.64
N LEU A 286 -7.40 -25.77 3.49
CA LEU A 286 -5.97 -25.65 3.80
C LEU A 286 -5.28 -24.58 2.94
N TYR A 287 -5.59 -24.54 1.65
CA TYR A 287 -5.15 -23.48 0.73
C TYR A 287 -5.61 -22.09 1.20
N TYR A 288 -6.89 -21.95 1.58
CA TYR A 288 -7.40 -20.68 2.08
C TYR A 288 -6.71 -20.25 3.36
N SER A 289 -6.64 -21.10 4.39
CA SER A 289 -6.05 -20.76 5.69
C SER A 289 -4.57 -20.38 5.57
N ALA A 290 -3.80 -21.03 4.69
CA ALA A 290 -2.42 -20.67 4.42
C ALA A 290 -2.31 -19.31 3.71
N LEU A 291 -3.21 -19.01 2.77
CA LEU A 291 -3.20 -17.75 2.00
C LEU A 291 -3.71 -16.55 2.81
N SER A 292 -4.78 -16.73 3.58
CA SER A 292 -5.38 -15.69 4.43
C SER A 292 -4.47 -15.30 5.58
N SER A 293 -3.93 -16.29 6.32
CA SER A 293 -2.95 -16.03 7.39
C SER A 293 -1.64 -15.47 6.85
N LEU A 294 -1.24 -15.75 5.60
CA LEU A 294 -0.06 -15.09 4.98
C LEU A 294 -0.34 -13.61 4.71
N GLY A 295 -1.53 -13.32 4.17
CA GLY A 295 -2.02 -11.95 4.01
C GLY A 295 -2.07 -11.19 5.35
N PHE A 296 -2.58 -11.84 6.40
CA PHE A 296 -2.83 -11.22 7.71
C PHE A 296 -1.58 -11.08 8.57
N VAL A 297 -0.68 -12.07 8.57
CA VAL A 297 0.54 -12.03 9.40
C VAL A 297 1.68 -11.30 8.71
N VAL A 298 1.85 -11.41 7.39
CA VAL A 298 3.02 -10.85 6.65
C VAL A 298 2.65 -9.63 5.78
N TRP A 299 1.36 -9.26 5.78
CA TRP A 299 0.83 -8.07 5.13
C TRP A 299 1.12 -8.05 3.62
N THR A 300 1.11 -9.24 3.03
CA THR A 300 1.28 -9.40 1.59
C THR A 300 0.07 -8.82 0.87
N ARG A 301 0.29 -8.14 -0.25
CA ARG A 301 -0.77 -7.95 -1.24
C ARG A 301 -1.07 -9.30 -1.88
N ASN A 302 -2.30 -9.59 -2.31
CA ASN A 302 -2.60 -10.90 -2.92
C ASN A 302 -1.62 -11.26 -4.06
N SER A 303 -1.24 -10.29 -4.91
CA SER A 303 -0.23 -10.50 -5.97
C SER A 303 1.17 -10.87 -5.44
N GLU A 304 1.57 -10.39 -4.27
CA GLU A 304 2.86 -10.73 -3.63
C GLU A 304 2.84 -12.17 -3.08
N ALA A 305 1.68 -12.66 -2.62
CA ALA A 305 1.47 -14.05 -2.23
C ALA A 305 1.35 -15.00 -3.45
N CYS A 306 0.66 -14.59 -4.52
CA CYS A 306 0.51 -15.39 -5.75
C CYS A 306 1.88 -15.69 -6.40
N MET A 307 2.82 -14.75 -6.34
CA MET A 307 4.19 -14.91 -6.87
C MET A 307 5.15 -15.69 -5.94
N LEU A 308 4.67 -16.21 -4.79
CA LEU A 308 5.53 -16.87 -3.82
C LEU A 308 5.84 -18.32 -4.26
N LYS A 309 7.13 -18.65 -4.36
CA LYS A 309 7.67 -19.95 -4.79
C LYS A 309 8.34 -20.68 -3.64
N TYR A 310 8.57 -21.99 -3.76
CA TYR A 310 9.17 -22.80 -2.69
C TYR A 310 10.51 -22.23 -2.20
N LYS A 311 11.42 -21.82 -3.10
CA LYS A 311 12.71 -21.16 -2.76
C LYS A 311 12.60 -19.79 -2.07
N HIS A 312 11.38 -19.30 -1.86
CA HIS A 312 11.12 -18.09 -1.06
C HIS A 312 10.74 -18.44 0.39
N LEU A 313 10.66 -19.71 0.76
CA LEU A 313 10.43 -20.19 2.12
C LEU A 313 11.55 -21.13 2.56
N ASP A 314 11.82 -21.14 3.85
CA ASP A 314 12.62 -22.18 4.51
C ASP A 314 11.80 -22.78 5.66
N PHE A 315 11.34 -24.01 5.45
CA PHE A 315 10.58 -24.82 6.39
C PHE A 315 11.45 -25.61 7.37
N HIS A 316 12.78 -25.61 7.17
CA HIS A 316 13.76 -26.32 7.99
C HIS A 316 14.68 -25.34 8.74
N ALA A 317 14.27 -24.07 8.80
CA ALA A 317 14.99 -22.98 9.42
C ALA A 317 15.38 -23.31 10.88
N PRO A 318 16.66 -23.18 11.28
CA PRO A 318 17.12 -23.55 12.62
C PRO A 318 16.27 -22.90 13.72
N LYS A 319 15.82 -23.72 14.68
CA LYS A 319 14.99 -23.28 15.82
C LYS A 319 15.70 -22.15 16.57
N LYS A 320 14.96 -21.10 16.92
CA LYS A 320 15.53 -19.91 17.58
C LYS A 320 15.43 -20.03 19.09
N ARG A 321 16.57 -19.92 19.79
CA ARG A 321 16.58 -19.68 21.24
C ARG A 321 16.22 -18.23 21.53
N CYS A 322 15.27 -18.01 22.42
CA CYS A 322 14.78 -16.69 22.82
C CYS A 322 15.34 -16.24 24.17
N SER A 323 15.08 -15.00 24.56
CA SER A 323 15.55 -14.38 25.82
C SER A 323 15.04 -15.10 27.08
N ASN A 324 13.87 -15.73 27.01
CA ASN A 324 13.31 -16.60 28.04
C ASN A 324 13.98 -17.99 28.12
N GLY A 325 15.12 -18.20 27.44
CA GLY A 325 15.87 -19.46 27.42
C GLY A 325 15.27 -20.57 26.55
N GLN A 326 13.96 -20.55 26.31
CA GLN A 326 13.22 -21.50 25.48
C GLN A 326 13.60 -21.40 23.99
N THR A 327 13.30 -22.46 23.24
CA THR A 327 13.68 -22.61 21.83
C THR A 327 12.46 -22.90 20.97
N TYR A 328 12.22 -22.05 19.96
CA TYR A 328 11.00 -22.06 19.14
C TYR A 328 11.28 -22.45 17.69
N GLU A 329 10.39 -23.25 17.12
CA GLU A 329 10.34 -23.53 15.68
C GLU A 329 9.85 -22.32 14.90
N ARG A 330 10.34 -22.19 13.67
CA ARG A 330 9.97 -21.11 12.75
C ARG A 330 9.97 -21.59 11.30
N VAL A 331 9.08 -21.03 10.49
CA VAL A 331 9.23 -20.98 9.03
C VAL A 331 9.82 -19.61 8.70
N VAL A 332 10.79 -19.54 7.81
CA VAL A 332 11.25 -18.27 7.25
C VAL A 332 10.53 -18.01 5.94
N VAL A 333 10.01 -16.79 5.75
CA VAL A 333 9.35 -16.36 4.52
C VAL A 333 10.10 -15.15 3.96
N ASN A 334 10.54 -15.21 2.71
CA ASN A 334 11.32 -14.17 2.05
C ASN A 334 10.54 -13.53 0.88
N ILE A 335 10.14 -12.27 1.04
CA ILE A 335 9.38 -11.54 0.01
C ILE A 335 10.33 -10.62 -0.77
N ARG A 336 10.81 -11.14 -1.91
CA ARG A 336 11.70 -10.44 -2.84
C ARG A 336 11.01 -9.32 -3.62
N TYR A 337 9.85 -9.58 -4.21
CA TYR A 337 9.22 -8.67 -5.18
C TYR A 337 8.21 -7.67 -4.58
N ARG A 338 8.37 -7.28 -3.31
CA ARG A 338 7.44 -6.38 -2.60
C ARG A 338 7.32 -5.02 -3.33
N LYS A 339 6.09 -4.53 -3.52
CA LYS A 339 5.83 -3.26 -4.22
C LYS A 339 6.61 -2.11 -3.55
N ASN A 340 6.99 -1.11 -4.34
CA ASN A 340 7.79 0.07 -3.98
C ASN A 340 9.28 -0.23 -3.67
N TRP A 341 9.64 -1.41 -3.16
CA TRP A 341 11.04 -1.84 -2.99
C TRP A 341 11.72 -2.35 -4.27
N GLN A 342 10.96 -2.68 -5.32
CA GLN A 342 11.49 -2.99 -6.65
C GLN A 342 12.41 -1.88 -7.20
N ARG A 343 12.17 -0.60 -6.85
CA ARG A 343 13.03 0.54 -7.21
C ARG A 343 14.38 0.56 -6.47
N LYS A 344 14.51 -0.14 -5.34
CA LYS A 344 15.78 -0.30 -4.60
C LYS A 344 16.56 -1.53 -5.06
N LEU A 345 15.88 -2.59 -5.53
CA LEU A 345 16.52 -3.66 -6.29
C LEU A 345 17.16 -3.10 -7.57
N ASP A 346 16.44 -2.23 -8.29
CA ASP A 346 16.95 -1.49 -9.47
C ASP A 346 18.06 -0.47 -9.16
N SER A 347 18.36 -0.17 -7.88
CA SER A 347 19.38 0.82 -7.49
C SER A 347 20.63 0.21 -6.83
N GLU A 348 20.73 -1.12 -6.79
CA GLU A 348 21.88 -1.88 -6.28
C GLU A 348 22.37 -1.46 -4.87
N GLU A 349 21.47 -0.98 -4.00
CA GLU A 349 21.78 -0.80 -2.57
C GLU A 349 22.01 -2.17 -1.91
N LEU A 350 23.20 -2.35 -1.32
CA LEU A 350 23.85 -3.62 -0.95
C LEU A 350 23.20 -4.39 0.22
N GLY A 351 21.89 -4.60 0.24
CA GLY A 351 21.21 -5.25 1.37
C GLY A 351 19.83 -5.83 1.11
N LEU A 352 19.52 -6.31 -0.10
CA LEU A 352 18.17 -6.76 -0.47
C LEU A 352 18.10 -8.16 -1.11
N GLU A 353 18.25 -9.19 -0.26
CA GLU A 353 17.83 -10.56 -0.58
C GLU A 353 16.29 -10.75 -0.57
N GLY A 354 15.55 -9.67 -0.27
CA GLY A 354 14.11 -9.59 0.00
C GLY A 354 13.81 -9.32 1.49
N HIS A 355 12.54 -9.10 1.84
CA HIS A 355 12.15 -8.96 3.25
C HIS A 355 12.02 -10.35 3.88
N VAL A 356 12.85 -10.64 4.88
CA VAL A 356 12.93 -11.94 5.57
C VAL A 356 12.13 -11.89 6.87
N TYR A 357 11.02 -12.62 6.91
CA TYR A 357 10.13 -12.75 8.05
C TYR A 357 10.37 -14.07 8.77
N ASN A 358 10.39 -14.03 10.11
CA ASN A 358 10.50 -15.23 10.94
C ASN A 358 9.12 -15.51 11.54
N ILE A 359 8.47 -16.57 11.05
CA ILE A 359 7.10 -16.94 11.43
C ILE A 359 7.16 -18.07 12.45
N TYR A 360 6.75 -17.79 13.68
CA TYR A 360 6.67 -18.77 14.76
C TYR A 360 5.23 -19.30 14.88
N ARG A 361 5.09 -20.47 15.51
CA ARG A 361 3.78 -21.07 15.82
C ARG A 361 3.01 -20.19 16.83
N GLN A 362 1.71 -20.02 16.62
CA GLN A 362 0.83 -19.16 17.42
C GLN A 362 -0.43 -19.97 17.87
N PRO A 363 -0.28 -21.02 18.69
CA PRO A 363 -1.36 -21.94 19.02
C PRO A 363 -2.52 -21.30 19.79
N THR A 364 -2.28 -20.15 20.43
CA THR A 364 -3.31 -19.34 21.13
C THR A 364 -4.14 -18.45 20.20
N LYS A 365 -3.79 -18.34 18.91
CA LYS A 365 -4.51 -17.56 17.89
C LYS A 365 -4.61 -18.38 16.59
N PRO A 366 -5.31 -19.53 16.60
CA PRO A 366 -5.23 -20.53 15.53
C PRO A 366 -5.65 -19.98 14.16
N ALA A 367 -6.63 -19.06 14.10
CA ALA A 367 -7.03 -18.36 12.89
C ALA A 367 -5.89 -17.67 12.12
N ILE A 368 -4.83 -17.26 12.82
CA ILE A 368 -3.66 -16.57 12.24
C ILE A 368 -2.34 -17.33 12.47
N ASP A 369 -2.38 -18.63 12.82
CA ASP A 369 -1.17 -19.46 12.93
C ASP A 369 -0.63 -19.84 11.54
N LEU A 370 0.02 -18.86 10.90
CA LEU A 370 0.65 -19.00 9.59
C LEU A 370 1.70 -20.13 9.54
N PHE A 371 2.39 -20.41 10.65
CA PHE A 371 3.33 -21.54 10.70
C PHE A 371 2.57 -22.85 10.52
N HIS A 372 1.50 -23.07 11.30
CA HIS A 372 0.68 -24.27 11.21
C HIS A 372 0.02 -24.41 9.84
N HIS A 373 -0.60 -23.34 9.33
CA HIS A 373 -1.31 -23.37 8.05
C HIS A 373 -0.38 -23.60 6.84
N LEU A 374 0.82 -22.98 6.79
CA LEU A 374 1.77 -23.25 5.70
C LEU A 374 2.27 -24.69 5.70
N VAL A 375 2.52 -25.28 6.89
CA VAL A 375 2.96 -26.67 7.01
C VAL A 375 1.86 -27.63 6.55
N GLN A 376 0.63 -27.47 7.04
CA GLN A 376 -0.50 -28.32 6.63
C GLN A 376 -0.85 -28.17 5.14
N TRP A 377 -0.75 -26.96 4.58
CA TRP A 377 -0.92 -26.77 3.14
C TRP A 377 0.20 -27.44 2.33
N LYS A 378 1.47 -27.27 2.73
CA LYS A 378 2.63 -27.94 2.09
C LYS A 378 2.44 -29.46 2.05
N GLU A 379 2.15 -30.07 3.21
CA GLU A 379 1.94 -31.51 3.34
C GLU A 379 0.79 -32.00 2.46
N PHE A 380 -0.33 -31.26 2.39
CA PHE A 380 -1.45 -31.63 1.53
C PHE A 380 -1.10 -31.52 0.04
N TYR A 381 -0.43 -30.43 -0.35
CA TYR A 381 -0.05 -30.11 -1.72
C TYR A 381 0.96 -31.12 -2.28
N GLU A 382 1.99 -31.49 -1.51
CA GLU A 382 2.98 -32.50 -1.89
C GLU A 382 2.39 -33.90 -1.97
N HIS A 383 1.62 -34.35 -0.97
CA HIS A 383 1.12 -35.73 -0.92
C HIS A 383 -0.09 -35.99 -1.82
N HIS A 384 -1.09 -35.11 -1.83
CA HIS A 384 -2.37 -35.38 -2.52
C HIS A 384 -2.45 -34.81 -3.94
N LEU A 385 -1.89 -33.62 -4.18
CA LEU A 385 -2.02 -32.91 -5.48
C LEU A 385 -0.83 -33.15 -6.42
N LEU A 386 0.41 -33.04 -5.93
CA LEU A 386 1.63 -33.23 -6.74
C LEU A 386 2.15 -34.66 -6.73
N ARG A 387 1.95 -35.40 -5.64
CA ARG A 387 2.55 -36.73 -5.37
C ARG A 387 4.08 -36.72 -5.46
N ARG A 388 4.69 -35.56 -5.17
CA ARG A 388 6.14 -35.33 -5.09
C ARG A 388 6.43 -34.17 -4.12
N PRO A 389 7.64 -34.08 -3.56
CA PRO A 389 8.09 -32.87 -2.86
C PRO A 389 8.06 -31.64 -3.78
N LEU A 390 7.92 -30.46 -3.19
CA LEU A 390 8.06 -29.18 -3.89
C LEU A 390 9.50 -28.96 -4.37
N GLN A 391 9.62 -28.34 -5.53
CA GLN A 391 10.86 -27.87 -6.13
C GLN A 391 10.95 -26.35 -5.99
N ASP A 392 12.16 -25.82 -5.90
CA ASP A 392 12.50 -24.40 -5.75
C ASP A 392 11.63 -23.42 -6.55
N ASP A 393 11.29 -23.75 -7.79
CA ASP A 393 10.50 -22.90 -8.69
C ASP A 393 8.99 -23.19 -8.72
N ASP A 394 8.48 -24.18 -7.99
CA ASP A 394 7.04 -24.37 -7.83
C ASP A 394 6.44 -23.19 -7.05
N PHE A 395 5.28 -22.70 -7.47
CA PHE A 395 4.49 -21.75 -6.69
C PHE A 395 3.86 -22.43 -5.47
N ILE A 396 3.92 -21.75 -4.31
CA ILE A 396 3.22 -22.17 -3.07
C ILE A 396 1.70 -22.07 -3.25
N PHE A 397 1.24 -21.04 -3.97
CA PHE A 397 -0.16 -20.79 -4.29
C PHE A 397 -0.37 -20.88 -5.82
N PRO A 398 -0.33 -22.10 -6.38
CA PRO A 398 -0.49 -22.33 -7.82
C PRO A 398 -1.96 -22.18 -8.25
N THR A 399 -2.21 -22.20 -9.54
CA THR A 399 -3.54 -22.51 -10.07
C THR A 399 -3.90 -23.98 -9.75
N VAL A 400 -4.89 -24.18 -8.86
CA VAL A 400 -5.43 -25.50 -8.49
C VAL A 400 -6.87 -25.67 -9.01
N ASN A 401 -7.17 -26.81 -9.62
CA ASN A 401 -8.54 -27.29 -9.80
C ASN A 401 -8.84 -28.37 -8.74
N PHE A 402 -9.45 -27.94 -7.63
CA PHE A 402 -9.76 -28.83 -6.51
C PHE A 402 -10.74 -29.96 -6.87
N ALA A 403 -11.67 -29.74 -7.81
CA ALA A 403 -12.65 -30.77 -8.20
C ALA A 403 -11.99 -31.99 -8.86
N ASN A 404 -10.89 -31.77 -9.59
CA ASN A 404 -10.11 -32.84 -10.22
C ASN A 404 -8.84 -33.21 -9.40
N LEU A 405 -8.61 -32.56 -8.26
CA LEU A 405 -7.38 -32.67 -7.45
C LEU A 405 -6.08 -32.42 -8.23
N THR A 406 -6.12 -31.57 -9.27
CA THR A 406 -4.96 -31.23 -10.11
C THR A 406 -4.43 -29.82 -9.83
N ALA A 407 -3.11 -29.67 -9.67
CA ALA A 407 -2.45 -28.38 -9.53
C ALA A 407 -1.44 -28.14 -10.67
N HIS A 408 -1.26 -26.88 -11.06
CA HIS A 408 -0.26 -26.43 -12.04
C HIS A 408 0.86 -25.67 -11.31
N PRO A 409 1.90 -26.37 -10.81
CA PRO A 409 2.90 -25.77 -9.91
C PRO A 409 3.77 -24.71 -10.59
N ASP A 410 3.83 -24.70 -11.91
CA ASP A 410 4.52 -23.73 -12.76
C ASP A 410 3.70 -22.45 -13.03
N THR A 411 2.43 -22.41 -12.59
CA THR A 411 1.44 -21.40 -12.98
C THR A 411 0.86 -20.71 -11.74
N GLU A 412 1.18 -19.42 -11.56
CA GLU A 412 0.65 -18.60 -10.46
C GLU A 412 -0.89 -18.56 -10.44
N VAL A 413 -1.49 -18.44 -9.24
CA VAL A 413 -2.94 -18.22 -9.11
C VAL A 413 -3.31 -16.79 -9.55
N LYS A 414 -4.37 -16.66 -10.34
CA LYS A 414 -4.87 -15.35 -10.79
C LYS A 414 -5.53 -14.58 -9.64
N ARG A 415 -5.21 -13.29 -9.50
CA ARG A 415 -5.77 -12.35 -8.49
C ARG A 415 -7.30 -12.48 -8.32
N GLN A 416 -8.04 -12.54 -9.43
CA GLN A 416 -9.51 -12.67 -9.44
C GLN A 416 -10.03 -13.98 -8.82
N ALA A 417 -9.27 -15.08 -8.93
CA ALA A 417 -9.65 -16.36 -8.32
C ALA A 417 -9.47 -16.30 -6.79
N VAL A 418 -8.43 -15.59 -6.31
CA VAL A 418 -8.26 -15.32 -4.87
C VAL A 418 -9.37 -14.41 -4.35
N ASP A 419 -9.73 -13.35 -5.09
CA ASP A 419 -10.83 -12.47 -4.69
C ASP A 419 -12.17 -13.20 -4.62
N LYS A 420 -12.45 -14.11 -5.57
CA LYS A 420 -13.63 -14.97 -5.51
C LYS A 420 -13.61 -15.89 -4.29
N LEU A 421 -12.46 -16.52 -3.99
CA LEU A 421 -12.29 -17.39 -2.82
C LEU A 421 -12.48 -16.64 -1.49
N ILE A 422 -11.94 -15.42 -1.35
CA ILE A 422 -12.14 -14.59 -0.15
C ILE A 422 -13.63 -14.34 0.09
N LYS A 423 -14.36 -13.93 -0.95
CA LYS A 423 -15.79 -13.61 -0.87
C LYS A 423 -16.66 -14.83 -0.58
N GLU A 424 -16.33 -15.98 -1.18
CA GLU A 424 -16.99 -17.25 -0.89
C GLU A 424 -16.77 -17.70 0.56
N MET A 425 -15.54 -17.60 1.07
CA MET A 425 -15.22 -18.02 2.45
C MET A 425 -15.82 -17.08 3.49
N ALA A 426 -15.81 -15.77 3.25
CA ALA A 426 -16.47 -14.78 4.11
C ALA A 426 -18.01 -14.99 4.12
N GLY A 427 -18.62 -15.22 2.96
CA GLY A 427 -20.06 -15.51 2.86
C GLY A 427 -20.45 -16.84 3.50
N ALA A 428 -19.63 -17.89 3.35
CA ALA A 428 -19.86 -19.19 3.99
C ALA A 428 -19.74 -19.14 5.52
N ALA A 429 -18.93 -18.23 6.06
CA ALA A 429 -18.83 -17.93 7.48
C ALA A 429 -19.88 -16.93 8.00
N GLY A 430 -20.78 -16.43 7.13
CA GLY A 430 -21.85 -15.51 7.53
C GLY A 430 -21.41 -14.06 7.78
N LEU A 431 -20.22 -13.64 7.34
CA LEU A 431 -19.73 -12.28 7.57
C LEU A 431 -20.55 -11.22 6.81
N HIS A 432 -20.73 -10.07 7.45
CA HIS A 432 -21.46 -8.92 6.86
C HIS A 432 -20.72 -8.32 5.65
N LYS A 433 -21.48 -7.98 4.60
CA LYS A 433 -20.98 -7.38 3.34
C LYS A 433 -19.75 -8.12 2.79
N PRO A 434 -19.82 -9.44 2.52
CA PRO A 434 -18.65 -10.23 2.13
C PRO A 434 -18.02 -9.75 0.81
N GLU A 435 -18.79 -9.10 -0.05
CA GLU A 435 -18.33 -8.45 -1.28
C GLU A 435 -17.44 -7.22 -1.06
N SER A 436 -17.38 -6.66 0.14
CA SER A 436 -16.47 -5.56 0.52
C SER A 436 -15.02 -6.02 0.74
N TYR A 437 -14.82 -7.31 1.06
CA TYR A 437 -13.48 -7.90 1.16
C TYR A 437 -12.88 -8.15 -0.23
N THR A 438 -11.64 -7.71 -0.42
CA THR A 438 -10.87 -7.89 -1.66
C THR A 438 -9.37 -8.03 -1.33
N THR A 439 -8.54 -8.25 -2.35
CA THR A 439 -7.08 -8.03 -2.54
C THR A 439 -6.17 -7.38 -1.47
N HIS A 440 -6.70 -6.60 -0.52
CA HIS A 440 -5.96 -5.92 0.56
C HIS A 440 -6.60 -6.08 1.96
N CYS A 441 -7.72 -6.80 2.12
CA CYS A 441 -8.45 -6.95 3.39
C CYS A 441 -7.58 -7.50 4.52
N PHE A 442 -6.88 -8.62 4.29
CA PHE A 442 -5.95 -9.22 5.25
C PHE A 442 -4.78 -8.29 5.57
N ARG A 443 -4.27 -7.55 4.58
CA ARG A 443 -3.16 -6.61 4.75
C ARG A 443 -3.55 -5.43 5.64
N ARG A 444 -4.82 -5.01 5.62
CA ARG A 444 -5.36 -3.96 6.49
C ARG A 444 -5.62 -4.49 7.89
N GLY A 445 -6.46 -5.51 8.00
CA GLY A 445 -6.83 -6.11 9.28
C GLY A 445 -5.64 -6.57 10.09
N GLY A 446 -4.66 -7.22 9.47
CA GLY A 446 -3.42 -7.62 10.16
C GLY A 446 -2.56 -6.44 10.66
N ALA A 447 -2.59 -5.30 9.97
CA ALA A 447 -1.86 -4.10 10.35
C ALA A 447 -2.58 -3.30 11.44
N GLN A 448 -3.91 -3.11 11.30
CA GLN A 448 -4.77 -2.53 12.33
C GLN A 448 -4.76 -3.39 13.60
N TYR A 449 -4.83 -4.73 13.47
CA TYR A 449 -4.71 -5.66 14.58
C TYR A 449 -3.40 -5.45 15.34
N ARG A 450 -2.24 -5.56 14.67
CA ARG A 450 -0.96 -5.36 15.36
C ARG A 450 -0.72 -3.92 15.83
N PHE A 451 -1.47 -2.92 15.36
CA PHE A 451 -1.35 -1.53 15.84
C PHE A 451 -2.31 -1.20 16.98
N MET A 452 -3.52 -1.76 17.01
CA MET A 452 -4.63 -1.34 17.87
C MET A 452 -5.33 -2.52 18.57
N PHE A 453 -5.82 -3.51 17.82
CA PHE A 453 -6.72 -4.54 18.37
C PHE A 453 -6.02 -5.78 18.96
N ALA A 454 -4.70 -5.90 18.81
CA ALA A 454 -3.92 -6.91 19.51
C ALA A 454 -3.90 -6.62 21.02
N SER A 455 -3.82 -7.68 21.82
CA SER A 455 -3.68 -7.58 23.27
C SER A 455 -2.44 -6.76 23.64
N ILE A 456 -2.50 -6.08 24.79
CA ILE A 456 -1.39 -5.32 25.37
C ILE A 456 -0.11 -6.18 25.46
N GLY A 457 1.03 -5.59 25.13
CA GLY A 457 2.32 -6.27 24.94
C GLY A 457 2.49 -6.99 23.59
N GLU A 458 1.40 -7.27 22.86
CA GLU A 458 1.41 -7.81 21.49
C GLU A 458 1.18 -6.75 20.40
N ARG A 459 0.86 -5.51 20.80
CA ARG A 459 0.80 -4.30 19.96
C ARG A 459 2.21 -3.90 19.48
N TRP A 460 2.28 -3.24 18.32
CA TRP A 460 3.51 -2.97 17.58
C TRP A 460 3.63 -1.47 17.26
N THR A 461 4.76 -0.87 17.65
CA THR A 461 5.06 0.54 17.36
C THR A 461 5.01 0.86 15.87
N LEU A 462 4.64 2.09 15.51
CA LEU A 462 4.50 2.52 14.11
C LEU A 462 5.77 2.28 13.26
N ALA A 463 6.96 2.35 13.87
CA ALA A 463 8.22 1.98 13.21
C ALA A 463 8.30 0.48 12.83
N ARG A 464 7.81 -0.41 13.71
CA ARG A 464 7.70 -1.86 13.43
C ARG A 464 6.61 -2.12 12.39
N ILE A 465 5.46 -1.43 12.46
CA ILE A 465 4.42 -1.49 11.40
C ILE A 465 5.03 -1.12 10.05
N ARG A 466 5.70 0.03 9.96
CA ARG A 466 6.31 0.57 8.74
C ARG A 466 7.31 -0.42 8.12
N TRP A 467 8.22 -0.98 8.93
CA TRP A 467 9.19 -1.97 8.49
C TRP A 467 8.51 -3.26 8.02
N TRP A 468 7.65 -3.85 8.84
CA TRP A 468 7.05 -5.16 8.57
C TRP A 468 6.17 -5.15 7.33
N GLY A 469 5.35 -4.10 7.15
CA GLY A 469 4.56 -3.92 5.94
C GLY A 469 5.36 -3.54 4.69
N GLY A 470 6.65 -3.22 4.83
CA GLY A 470 7.56 -2.83 3.75
C GLY A 470 7.21 -1.47 3.14
N TRP A 471 6.72 -0.53 3.94
CA TRP A 471 6.51 0.85 3.51
C TRP A 471 7.86 1.57 3.35
N ALA A 472 7.96 2.46 2.37
CA ALA A 472 9.20 3.14 2.03
C ALA A 472 9.52 4.28 3.01
N ALA A 473 10.80 4.59 3.21
CA ALA A 473 11.26 5.66 4.11
C ALA A 473 10.81 7.08 3.67
N ASN A 474 10.39 7.24 2.41
CA ASN A 474 9.92 8.49 1.82
C ASN A 474 8.41 8.52 1.53
N GLU A 475 7.64 7.50 1.94
CA GLU A 475 6.18 7.61 2.04
C GLU A 475 5.83 8.43 3.28
N THR A 476 4.85 9.34 3.18
CA THR A 476 4.46 10.21 4.31
C THR A 476 3.77 9.41 5.41
N GLY A 477 3.87 9.88 6.66
CA GLY A 477 3.25 9.22 7.81
C GLY A 477 1.74 9.10 7.63
N ASP A 478 1.10 10.17 7.20
CA ASP A 478 -0.31 10.30 6.82
C ASP A 478 -0.79 9.26 5.77
N THR A 479 0.07 8.76 4.88
CA THR A 479 -0.31 7.64 3.98
C THR A 479 -0.43 6.30 4.73
N LEU A 480 0.38 6.09 5.77
CA LEU A 480 0.29 4.93 6.64
C LEU A 480 -0.81 5.09 7.70
N MET A 481 -0.96 6.28 8.28
CA MET A 481 -2.02 6.57 9.26
C MET A 481 -3.40 6.43 8.63
N LYS A 482 -3.64 6.94 7.41
CA LYS A 482 -4.89 6.69 6.67
C LYS A 482 -5.12 5.20 6.44
N TYR A 483 -4.09 4.45 6.07
CA TYR A 483 -4.20 2.98 5.91
C TYR A 483 -4.55 2.21 7.21
N LEU A 484 -4.40 2.85 8.39
CA LEU A 484 -4.77 2.29 9.69
C LEU A 484 -6.11 2.86 10.21
N LEU A 485 -6.35 4.15 10.02
CA LEU A 485 -7.45 4.94 10.62
C LEU A 485 -8.64 5.21 9.68
N ASP A 486 -8.53 5.04 8.36
CA ASP A 486 -9.63 5.29 7.39
C ASP A 486 -10.90 4.45 7.67
N GLU A 487 -10.82 3.41 8.49
CA GLU A 487 -11.96 2.61 8.97
C GLU A 487 -12.33 2.90 10.44
N LEU A 488 -11.43 3.47 11.24
CA LEU A 488 -11.68 3.73 12.66
C LEU A 488 -12.77 4.80 12.85
N HIS A 489 -12.76 5.80 11.97
CA HIS A 489 -13.82 6.81 11.79
C HIS A 489 -15.17 6.25 11.28
N SER A 490 -15.32 4.92 11.17
CA SER A 490 -16.60 4.23 10.92
C SER A 490 -16.92 3.16 11.98
N TYR A 491 -16.24 3.24 13.12
CA TYR A 491 -16.48 2.45 14.33
C TYR A 491 -16.52 3.32 15.60
N GLU A 492 -15.92 4.51 15.57
CA GLU A 492 -15.92 5.52 16.64
C GLU A 492 -17.04 6.56 16.41
N ASP A 493 -18.30 6.13 16.59
CA ASP A 493 -19.49 7.00 16.44
C ASP A 493 -19.89 7.72 17.75
N ASP A 494 -19.30 7.35 18.89
CA ASP A 494 -19.49 8.00 20.20
C ASP A 494 -18.15 8.43 20.82
N HIS A 495 -18.14 9.66 21.33
CA HIS A 495 -17.02 10.33 21.98
C HIS A 495 -17.48 11.12 23.23
N ALA A 496 -18.75 11.02 23.66
CA ALA A 496 -19.32 11.89 24.68
C ALA A 496 -18.57 11.83 26.03
N ASP A 497 -18.09 10.65 26.40
CA ASP A 497 -17.35 10.42 27.65
C ASP A 497 -15.81 10.42 27.47
N ALA A 498 -15.29 10.94 26.35
CA ALA A 498 -13.84 10.92 26.05
C ALA A 498 -12.97 11.78 27.00
N LEU A 499 -13.59 12.58 27.88
CA LEU A 499 -12.93 13.34 28.95
C LEU A 499 -13.10 12.69 30.34
N CYS A 500 -13.69 11.50 30.44
CA CYS A 500 -13.89 10.81 31.70
C CYS A 500 -12.55 10.57 32.42
N PRO A 501 -12.40 10.96 33.70
CA PRO A 501 -11.19 10.67 34.47
C PRO A 501 -10.96 9.16 34.60
N PHE A 502 -12.03 8.38 34.56
CA PHE A 502 -12.06 6.92 34.61
C PHE A 502 -12.57 6.34 33.28
N ASP A 503 -11.82 6.57 32.19
CA ASP A 503 -12.00 5.87 30.91
C ASP A 503 -12.08 4.33 31.10
N GLU A 504 -13.31 3.80 31.21
CA GLU A 504 -13.58 2.36 31.31
C GLU A 504 -13.21 1.64 30.01
N THR A 505 -13.15 2.37 28.90
CA THR A 505 -12.71 1.89 27.58
C THR A 505 -11.18 1.89 27.41
N ALA A 506 -10.40 2.28 28.43
CA ALA A 506 -8.93 2.34 28.36
C ALA A 506 -8.29 0.99 27.99
N SER A 507 -8.95 -0.12 28.31
CA SER A 507 -8.60 -1.48 27.90
C SER A 507 -8.67 -1.70 26.38
N HIS A 508 -9.54 -0.97 25.69
CA HIS A 508 -9.73 -0.97 24.24
C HIS A 508 -8.87 0.11 23.56
N SER A 509 -8.73 1.28 24.18
CA SER A 509 -7.93 2.42 23.69
C SER A 509 -6.47 2.05 23.36
N HIS A 510 -5.89 2.72 22.35
CA HIS A 510 -4.46 2.61 22.03
C HIS A 510 -3.59 3.14 23.19
N ASN A 511 -4.03 4.21 23.87
CA ASN A 511 -3.25 4.95 24.86
C ASN A 511 -3.30 4.33 26.27
N GLY A 512 -4.23 3.41 26.54
CA GLY A 512 -4.31 2.71 27.83
C GLY A 512 -3.18 1.73 28.11
N GLU A 513 -2.34 1.41 27.11
CA GLU A 513 -1.20 0.49 27.26
C GLU A 513 -0.18 1.00 28.29
N ASP A 514 0.11 2.31 28.34
CA ASP A 514 0.98 2.91 29.37
C ASP A 514 0.36 2.86 30.78
N ARG A 515 -0.98 2.92 30.90
CA ARG A 515 -1.68 2.82 32.21
C ARG A 515 -1.62 1.41 32.80
N LEU A 516 -1.52 0.38 31.96
CA LEU A 516 -1.48 -1.04 32.35
C LEU A 516 -0.06 -1.65 32.35
N LEU A 517 0.90 -1.03 31.63
CA LEU A 517 2.32 -1.41 31.65
C LEU A 517 3.17 -0.54 32.61
N ARG A 518 2.63 0.51 33.22
CA ARG A 518 3.34 1.26 34.28
C ARG A 518 3.77 0.31 35.41
N PRO A 519 4.97 0.47 35.98
CA PRO A 519 5.37 -0.27 37.17
C PRO A 519 4.34 -0.10 38.28
N PHE A 520 3.96 -1.20 38.94
CA PHE A 520 3.07 -1.19 40.09
C PHE A 520 3.66 -0.27 41.18
N THR A 521 3.00 0.86 41.43
CA THR A 521 3.52 1.91 42.31
C THR A 521 3.15 1.64 43.77
N ALA A 522 3.80 2.34 44.70
CA ALA A 522 3.45 2.27 46.11
C ALA A 522 1.99 2.71 46.39
N ALA A 523 1.45 3.63 45.58
CA ALA A 523 0.05 4.07 45.68
C ALA A 523 -0.92 2.97 45.21
N ASP A 524 -0.59 2.24 44.14
CA ASP A 524 -1.40 1.09 43.69
C ASP A 524 -1.37 -0.03 44.74
N GLY A 525 -0.22 -0.24 45.40
CA GLY A 525 -0.07 -1.14 46.53
C GLY A 525 -0.93 -0.75 47.74
N ALA A 526 -0.96 0.53 48.09
CA ALA A 526 -1.80 1.04 49.16
C ALA A 526 -3.30 0.84 48.85
N ALA A 527 -3.77 1.29 47.68
CA ALA A 527 -5.17 1.16 47.27
C ALA A 527 -5.63 -0.30 47.10
N LEU A 528 -4.74 -1.20 46.65
CA LEU A 528 -5.03 -2.64 46.61
C LEU A 528 -5.14 -3.23 48.02
N THR A 529 -4.30 -2.79 48.96
CA THR A 529 -4.34 -3.25 50.36
C THR A 529 -5.62 -2.78 51.05
N GLU A 530 -5.93 -1.48 50.94
CA GLU A 530 -7.15 -0.86 51.47
C GLU A 530 -8.41 -1.59 50.97
N ARG A 531 -8.52 -1.84 49.66
CA ARG A 531 -9.64 -2.57 49.05
C ARG A 531 -9.69 -4.05 49.46
N CYS A 532 -8.55 -4.67 49.77
CA CYS A 532 -8.51 -6.01 50.37
C CYS A 532 -9.02 -5.99 51.81
N ASP A 533 -8.61 -5.01 52.62
CA ASP A 533 -9.04 -4.86 54.01
C ASP A 533 -10.54 -4.53 54.12
N GLU A 534 -11.09 -3.71 53.22
CA GLU A 534 -12.53 -3.49 53.05
C GLU A 534 -13.28 -4.80 52.75
N LEU A 535 -12.80 -5.56 51.75
CA LEU A 535 -13.42 -6.84 51.37
C LEU A 535 -13.38 -7.85 52.51
N ILE A 536 -12.23 -8.02 53.16
CA ILE A 536 -12.04 -8.90 54.31
C ILE A 536 -12.97 -8.49 55.46
N SER A 537 -13.00 -7.21 55.81
CA SER A 537 -13.88 -6.66 56.86
C SER A 537 -15.36 -6.91 56.54
N SER A 538 -15.79 -6.66 55.30
CA SER A 538 -17.19 -6.87 54.89
C SER A 538 -17.62 -8.34 54.97
N GLN A 539 -16.72 -9.29 54.69
CA GLN A 539 -17.00 -10.72 54.81
C GLN A 539 -17.02 -11.17 56.27
N PHE A 540 -16.11 -10.65 57.11
CA PHE A 540 -16.13 -10.91 58.56
C PHE A 540 -17.40 -10.37 59.22
N SER A 541 -17.85 -9.15 58.90
CA SER A 541 -19.12 -8.61 59.40
C SER A 541 -20.30 -9.49 58.99
N ARG A 542 -20.43 -9.84 57.69
CA ARG A 542 -21.50 -10.75 57.21
C ARG A 542 -21.50 -12.10 57.93
N LEU A 543 -20.32 -12.65 58.22
CA LEU A 543 -20.19 -13.92 58.95
C LEU A 543 -20.57 -13.76 60.43
N ALA A 544 -20.18 -12.65 61.08
CA ALA A 544 -20.56 -12.33 62.45
C ALA A 544 -22.07 -12.07 62.60
N ASP A 545 -22.68 -11.37 61.64
CA ASP A 545 -24.13 -11.15 61.57
C ASP A 545 -24.87 -12.47 61.38
N THR A 546 -24.39 -13.33 60.47
CA THR A 546 -24.96 -14.66 60.23
C THR A 546 -24.89 -15.53 61.49
N LEU A 547 -23.75 -15.53 62.18
CA LEU A 547 -23.57 -16.26 63.45
C LEU A 547 -24.49 -15.71 64.54
N SER A 548 -24.59 -14.39 64.68
CA SER A 548 -25.45 -13.73 65.67
C SER A 548 -26.93 -14.02 65.43
N ASN A 549 -27.40 -13.94 64.19
CA ASN A 549 -28.77 -14.28 63.81
C ASN A 549 -29.10 -15.76 64.04
N ASN A 550 -28.15 -16.67 63.79
CA ASN A 550 -28.28 -18.08 64.13
C ASN A 550 -28.40 -18.30 65.65
N ILE A 551 -27.54 -17.66 66.46
CA ILE A 551 -27.60 -17.75 67.94
C ILE A 551 -28.93 -17.22 68.47
N VAL A 552 -29.40 -16.06 67.99
CA VAL A 552 -30.71 -15.50 68.37
C VAL A 552 -31.86 -16.44 67.99
N SER A 553 -31.78 -17.10 66.83
CA SER A 553 -32.78 -18.07 66.39
C SER A 553 -32.80 -19.32 67.26
N TYR A 554 -31.64 -19.86 67.62
CA TYR A 554 -31.52 -20.99 68.56
C TYR A 554 -32.06 -20.65 69.96
N LEU A 555 -31.79 -19.44 70.47
CA LEU A 555 -32.30 -19.00 71.77
C LEU A 555 -33.83 -18.83 71.78
N LYS A 556 -34.42 -18.30 70.70
CA LYS A 556 -35.88 -18.22 70.53
C LYS A 556 -36.53 -19.61 70.51
N LEU A 557 -35.98 -20.53 69.70
CA LEU A 557 -36.43 -21.94 69.65
C LEU A 557 -36.27 -22.69 70.98
N GLY A 558 -35.33 -22.27 71.83
CA GLY A 558 -35.20 -22.75 73.21
C GLY A 558 -36.29 -22.24 74.13
N ALA A 559 -36.64 -20.95 74.03
CA ALA A 559 -37.64 -20.30 74.90
C ALA A 559 -39.08 -20.80 74.66
N GLU A 560 -39.43 -21.17 73.42
CA GLU A 560 -40.77 -21.69 73.08
C GLU A 560 -41.01 -23.12 73.61
N ARG A 561 -39.98 -23.83 74.10
CA ARG A 561 -40.10 -25.14 74.75
C ARG A 561 -40.44 -25.05 76.25
N SER A 562 -41.45 -24.25 76.58
CA SER A 562 -42.12 -24.33 77.88
C SER A 562 -42.84 -25.66 78.03
N PHE A 563 -42.30 -26.56 78.86
CA PHE A 563 -42.92 -27.85 79.16
C PHE A 563 -44.31 -27.68 79.82
N PRO A 564 -45.38 -28.28 79.28
CA PRO A 564 -46.62 -28.47 80.02
C PRO A 564 -46.38 -29.36 81.25
N GLY A 565 -47.06 -29.04 82.36
CA GLY A 565 -46.74 -29.60 83.67
C GLY A 565 -47.19 -31.04 83.93
N ALA A 566 -46.59 -31.60 84.99
CA ALA A 566 -46.92 -32.79 85.77
C ALA A 566 -48.31 -33.46 85.56
N ASN A 567 -48.33 -34.81 85.57
CA ASN A 567 -48.70 -35.59 86.77
C ASN A 567 -48.59 -37.12 86.57
N HIS A 568 -48.79 -37.87 87.67
CA HIS A 568 -49.07 -39.32 87.78
C HIS A 568 -47.96 -40.36 87.49
N ALA A 569 -47.23 -40.71 88.56
CA ALA A 569 -47.33 -41.98 89.30
C ALA A 569 -47.28 -43.37 88.60
N LEU A 570 -46.44 -44.23 89.22
CA LEU A 570 -46.43 -45.70 89.32
C LEU A 570 -47.83 -46.35 89.49
N PRO A 571 -48.06 -47.65 89.13
CA PRO A 571 -47.21 -48.83 89.41
C PRO A 571 -46.73 -49.61 88.16
N GLU A 572 -45.73 -50.50 88.15
CA GLU A 572 -45.13 -51.48 89.10
C GLU A 572 -45.61 -52.94 88.93
N GLN A 573 -44.64 -53.87 88.83
CA GLN A 573 -44.71 -55.36 88.83
C GLN A 573 -45.41 -56.09 87.67
N GLY A 574 -44.79 -57.19 87.15
CA GLY A 574 -45.38 -57.93 86.01
C GLY A 574 -44.74 -59.23 85.46
N ARG A 575 -43.59 -59.72 85.97
CA ARG A 575 -42.92 -61.02 85.65
C ARG A 575 -42.56 -61.37 84.17
N SER A 576 -41.32 -61.85 84.01
CA SER A 576 -40.79 -62.50 82.80
C SER A 576 -41.33 -63.91 82.56
N VAL A 577 -41.59 -64.28 81.29
CA VAL A 577 -41.47 -65.65 80.73
C VAL A 577 -41.10 -65.60 79.23
N ALA A 578 -40.08 -66.39 78.86
CA ALA A 578 -39.75 -66.95 77.52
C ALA A 578 -39.43 -66.06 76.28
N ALA A 579 -38.51 -66.61 75.48
CA ALA A 579 -38.24 -66.35 74.06
C ALA A 579 -38.61 -67.66 73.28
N PRO A 580 -38.29 -67.89 71.97
CA PRO A 580 -37.59 -67.06 70.98
C PRO A 580 -38.27 -67.06 69.58
N THR A 581 -37.49 -66.80 68.51
CA THR A 581 -37.72 -67.22 67.09
C THR A 581 -38.64 -66.30 66.25
N GLN A 582 -38.51 -66.09 64.93
CA GLN A 582 -37.41 -65.98 63.93
C GLN A 582 -38.08 -65.65 62.55
N CYS A 583 -37.29 -65.42 61.47
CA CYS A 583 -37.69 -65.51 60.05
C CYS A 583 -38.66 -64.43 59.49
N HIS A 584 -38.64 -64.01 58.21
CA HIS A 584 -37.82 -64.28 56.99
C HIS A 584 -37.48 -62.92 56.31
N SER A 585 -36.31 -62.64 55.67
CA SER A 585 -35.71 -63.18 54.41
C SER A 585 -36.46 -62.79 53.12
N PRO A 586 -35.86 -62.62 51.90
CA PRO A 586 -34.53 -63.04 51.35
C PRO A 586 -33.54 -61.85 51.06
N LEU A 587 -32.20 -61.99 50.84
CA LEU A 587 -31.36 -62.65 49.79
C LEU A 587 -31.54 -62.07 48.36
N ARG A 588 -30.55 -61.83 47.48
CA ARG A 588 -29.08 -62.14 47.30
C ARG A 588 -28.47 -61.05 46.35
N THR A 589 -27.21 -60.92 45.90
CA THR A 589 -25.90 -61.65 45.86
C THR A 589 -24.78 -60.79 46.55
N ARG A 590 -23.42 -60.84 46.41
CA ARG A 590 -22.34 -61.41 45.52
C ARG A 590 -22.11 -60.69 44.15
N GLU A 591 -20.89 -60.38 43.66
CA GLU A 591 -19.51 -60.79 44.03
C GLU A 591 -18.36 -59.88 43.44
N HIS A 592 -17.12 -60.04 43.95
CA HIS A 592 -15.78 -59.77 43.35
C HIS A 592 -15.10 -58.36 43.17
N ALA A 593 -13.81 -58.34 43.58
CA ALA A 593 -12.59 -57.80 42.93
C ALA A 593 -12.07 -56.34 43.08
N GLN A 594 -10.89 -56.24 43.69
CA GLN A 594 -9.70 -55.38 43.41
C GLN A 594 -9.84 -53.85 43.16
N PRO A 595 -9.23 -52.98 44.00
CA PRO A 595 -8.99 -51.57 43.68
C PRO A 595 -7.71 -51.36 42.85
N PHE A 596 -7.80 -50.68 41.71
CA PHE A 596 -6.63 -50.18 40.96
C PHE A 596 -6.10 -48.86 41.53
N ALA A 597 -4.79 -48.62 41.37
CA ALA A 597 -4.10 -47.47 41.96
C ALA A 597 -4.27 -46.15 41.15
N PRO A 598 -4.25 -44.98 41.81
CA PRO A 598 -4.13 -43.68 41.14
C PRO A 598 -2.69 -43.45 40.61
N PRO A 599 -2.51 -42.61 39.57
CA PRO A 599 -1.23 -42.47 38.87
C PRO A 599 -0.18 -41.65 39.64
N HIS A 600 1.09 -42.00 39.45
CA HIS A 600 2.23 -41.29 40.02
C HIS A 600 2.42 -39.88 39.41
N TYR A 601 2.50 -38.87 40.25
CA TYR A 601 3.17 -37.61 39.90
C TYR A 601 4.67 -37.71 40.26
N PHE A 602 5.54 -37.33 39.31
CA PHE A 602 6.98 -37.28 39.53
C PHE A 602 7.38 -36.04 40.33
N ASN A 603 8.15 -36.24 41.39
CA ASN A 603 8.84 -35.14 42.08
C ASN A 603 10.02 -34.62 41.24
N THR A 604 10.07 -33.32 41.01
CA THR A 604 11.29 -32.60 40.59
C THR A 604 11.66 -31.56 41.65
N PRO A 605 12.90 -31.53 42.16
CA PRO A 605 13.28 -30.68 43.28
C PRO A 605 13.45 -29.20 42.89
N MET A 606 13.00 -28.30 43.78
CA MET A 606 13.34 -26.88 43.75
C MET A 606 14.76 -26.64 44.30
N PRO A 607 15.55 -25.71 43.75
CA PRO A 607 16.86 -25.36 44.28
C PRO A 607 16.75 -24.49 45.54
N TYR A 608 17.52 -24.83 46.57
CA TYR A 608 17.72 -23.98 47.76
C TYR A 608 18.50 -22.71 47.38
N TYR A 609 18.00 -21.55 47.82
CA TYR A 609 18.81 -20.34 47.99
C TYR A 609 19.06 -20.12 49.48
N GLY A 610 20.32 -20.20 49.90
CA GLY A 610 20.71 -19.96 51.29
C GLY A 610 20.80 -18.47 51.61
N VAL A 611 20.01 -18.02 52.59
CA VAL A 611 20.13 -16.67 53.17
C VAL A 611 21.05 -16.74 54.38
N ASN A 612 22.24 -16.13 54.28
CA ASN A 612 23.14 -15.96 55.42
C ASN A 612 22.77 -14.68 56.18
N ALA A 613 22.33 -14.81 57.43
CA ALA A 613 22.12 -13.69 58.35
C ALA A 613 23.28 -13.57 59.33
N GLY A 614 23.76 -12.34 59.58
CA GLY A 614 24.75 -12.03 60.61
C GLY A 614 24.23 -10.97 61.59
N PRO A 615 24.64 -10.95 62.87
CA PRO A 615 23.90 -10.26 63.94
C PRO A 615 24.58 -8.99 64.49
N PHE A 616 23.79 -7.94 64.81
CA PHE A 616 24.06 -6.81 65.75
C PHE A 616 25.37 -5.98 65.55
N SER A 617 25.52 -4.68 65.88
CA SER A 617 24.73 -3.60 66.50
C SER A 617 25.41 -2.25 66.14
N SER A 618 25.00 -1.02 66.50
CA SER A 618 23.89 -0.46 67.29
C SER A 618 23.65 1.03 66.92
N MET A 619 22.58 1.63 67.45
CA MET A 619 22.35 3.09 67.56
C MET A 619 23.37 3.77 68.53
N PRO A 620 23.63 5.09 68.46
CA PRO A 620 22.71 6.11 69.02
C PRO A 620 22.52 7.41 68.22
N SER A 621 21.46 8.15 68.60
CA SER A 621 21.21 9.58 68.33
C SER A 621 22.12 10.46 69.23
N THR A 622 22.21 11.80 69.20
CA THR A 622 21.22 12.86 68.86
C THR A 622 21.97 14.22 68.71
N THR A 623 21.29 15.29 68.25
CA THR A 623 21.55 16.74 68.57
C THR A 623 22.89 17.40 68.12
N VAL A 624 23.00 18.72 67.86
CA VAL A 624 22.08 19.77 67.37
C VAL A 624 22.91 21.02 66.94
N ASP A 625 22.27 21.97 66.24
CA ASP A 625 22.65 23.41 66.09
C ASP A 625 23.76 23.94 65.14
N ALA A 626 23.28 24.84 64.25
CA ALA A 626 23.79 26.20 63.97
C ALA A 626 24.93 26.40 62.90
N PRO A 627 25.19 27.65 62.41
CA PRO A 627 24.90 27.97 61.00
C PRO A 627 25.93 28.91 60.30
N TRP A 628 25.49 29.62 59.24
CA TRP A 628 26.21 30.62 58.41
C TRP A 628 27.19 30.02 57.36
N GLN A 629 27.57 30.72 56.26
CA GLN A 629 27.28 32.10 55.85
C GLN A 629 27.18 32.26 54.32
N VAL A 630 26.51 33.32 53.86
CA VAL A 630 26.45 33.74 52.44
C VAL A 630 27.37 34.94 52.22
N PRO A 631 28.07 35.04 51.07
CA PRO A 631 28.51 36.32 50.52
C PRO A 631 27.98 36.56 49.09
N SER A 632 27.59 37.80 48.79
CA SER A 632 27.06 38.22 47.49
C SER A 632 27.88 39.34 46.85
N ALA A 633 27.97 39.27 45.51
CA ALA A 633 28.23 40.37 44.56
C ALA A 633 29.55 41.18 44.63
N SER A 634 30.31 41.14 43.52
CA SER A 634 30.96 42.32 42.92
C SER A 634 31.17 42.14 41.41
N THR A 635 30.42 42.91 40.61
CA THR A 635 30.73 43.44 39.27
C THR A 635 31.97 42.96 38.48
N SER A 636 31.80 42.58 37.19
CA SER A 636 31.99 43.50 36.02
C SER A 636 32.41 42.82 34.68
N ARG A 637 31.89 43.37 33.56
CA ARG A 637 32.38 43.34 32.15
C ARG A 637 32.24 42.09 31.23
N HIS A 638 31.39 42.29 30.22
CA HIS A 638 31.52 41.98 28.78
C HIS A 638 31.96 40.58 28.29
N GLY A 639 31.06 39.96 27.50
CA GLY A 639 31.40 39.61 26.11
C GLY A 639 31.26 38.11 25.74
N PRO A 640 30.48 37.76 24.70
CA PRO A 640 30.53 36.43 24.06
C PRO A 640 31.78 36.34 23.14
N GLU A 641 32.14 35.22 22.50
CA GLU A 641 31.30 34.14 21.98
C GLU A 641 32.13 32.85 21.81
N SER A 642 31.60 31.68 22.18
CA SER A 642 32.26 30.39 21.92
C SER A 642 31.26 29.24 21.76
N GLN A 643 31.63 28.24 20.95
CA GLN A 643 30.73 27.22 20.41
C GLN A 643 30.42 26.10 21.42
N PRO A 644 29.17 25.58 21.47
CA PRO A 644 28.86 24.37 22.22
C PRO A 644 29.47 23.13 21.54
N SER A 645 30.11 22.27 22.33
CA SER A 645 30.83 21.10 21.86
C SER A 645 29.92 19.89 21.57
N HIS A 646 30.37 19.01 20.66
CA HIS A 646 29.61 17.82 20.27
C HIS A 646 29.50 16.77 21.40
N ALA A 647 28.26 16.35 21.69
CA ALA A 647 28.01 15.22 22.58
C ALA A 647 28.40 13.86 21.93
N THR A 648 29.29 13.13 22.57
CA THR A 648 29.87 11.87 22.06
C THR A 648 28.86 10.72 22.05
N ARG A 649 28.44 10.26 20.86
CA ARG A 649 27.67 9.00 20.74
C ARG A 649 28.60 7.79 20.81
N TYR A 650 28.43 6.95 21.83
CA TYR A 650 29.08 5.65 21.92
C TYR A 650 28.66 4.75 20.74
N SER A 651 29.66 4.21 20.03
CA SER A 651 29.44 3.27 18.91
C SER A 651 29.96 1.88 19.31
N VAL A 652 29.03 0.93 19.47
CA VAL A 652 29.37 -0.46 19.83
C VAL A 652 29.94 -1.18 18.62
N ARG A 653 31.27 -1.33 18.60
CA ARG A 653 32.03 -1.90 17.48
C ARG A 653 32.09 -3.44 17.56
N PHE A 654 31.11 -4.11 16.96
CA PHE A 654 31.19 -5.57 16.74
C PHE A 654 32.40 -5.92 15.86
N GLN A 655 33.24 -6.86 16.32
CA GLN A 655 34.29 -7.45 15.50
C GLN A 655 33.78 -8.69 14.75
N PRO A 656 34.27 -8.98 13.53
CA PRO A 656 33.91 -10.19 12.81
C PRO A 656 34.55 -11.44 13.43
N ILE A 657 33.78 -12.52 13.50
CA ILE A 657 34.23 -13.81 14.04
C ILE A 657 35.28 -14.43 13.11
N GLN A 658 36.49 -14.66 13.61
CA GLN A 658 37.50 -15.46 12.91
C GLN A 658 37.02 -16.90 12.74
N ARG A 659 37.00 -17.40 11.50
CA ARG A 659 36.77 -18.82 11.21
C ARG A 659 38.07 -19.60 11.43
N ARG A 660 37.99 -20.73 12.14
CA ARG A 660 39.09 -21.72 12.18
C ARG A 660 39.23 -22.39 10.81
N PRO A 661 40.44 -22.81 10.40
CA PRO A 661 40.62 -23.67 9.23
C PRO A 661 40.00 -25.06 9.47
N THR A 662 39.73 -25.77 8.37
CA THR A 662 39.31 -27.19 8.37
C THR A 662 40.32 -28.00 7.55
N PRO A 663 40.50 -29.31 7.81
CA PRO A 663 41.56 -30.09 7.17
C PRO A 663 41.27 -30.38 5.68
N ASP A 664 42.32 -30.56 4.90
CA ASP A 664 42.24 -30.77 3.46
C ASP A 664 41.57 -32.08 3.06
N VAL A 665 40.74 -32.02 2.01
CA VAL A 665 40.21 -33.18 1.28
C VAL A 665 40.46 -32.96 -0.22
N PRO A 666 41.23 -33.83 -0.89
CA PRO A 666 41.70 -33.54 -2.25
C PRO A 666 40.67 -33.90 -3.35
N GLY A 667 40.42 -32.94 -4.23
CA GLY A 667 40.24 -33.21 -5.66
C GLY A 667 38.85 -33.59 -6.19
N THR A 668 38.00 -32.59 -6.43
CA THR A 668 37.04 -32.61 -7.56
C THR A 668 36.98 -31.23 -8.22
N ASN A 669 36.85 -31.18 -9.55
CA ASN A 669 36.86 -29.94 -10.33
C ASN A 669 35.62 -29.06 -10.03
N THR A 670 35.79 -28.05 -9.19
CA THR A 670 34.86 -26.92 -9.09
C THR A 670 35.34 -25.77 -9.96
N HIS A 671 34.48 -25.28 -10.85
CA HIS A 671 34.70 -23.98 -11.48
C HIS A 671 34.60 -22.91 -10.39
N GLU A 672 35.68 -22.17 -10.13
CA GLU A 672 35.58 -20.97 -9.28
C GLU A 672 34.56 -19.99 -9.86
N PRO A 673 33.52 -19.59 -9.10
CA PRO A 673 32.70 -18.47 -9.50
C PRO A 673 33.54 -17.20 -9.36
N TYR A 674 33.91 -16.60 -10.49
CA TYR A 674 34.69 -15.36 -10.56
C TYR A 674 33.94 -14.20 -9.85
N SER A 675 34.08 -14.10 -8.54
CA SER A 675 33.50 -13.06 -7.69
C SER A 675 34.34 -11.77 -7.75
N GLY A 676 34.63 -11.32 -8.98
CA GLY A 676 35.23 -10.01 -9.19
C GLY A 676 34.32 -8.89 -8.65
N PRO A 677 34.88 -7.72 -8.26
CA PRO A 677 34.09 -6.58 -7.81
C PRO A 677 33.01 -6.22 -8.84
N ARG A 678 31.75 -6.17 -8.43
CA ARG A 678 30.65 -5.84 -9.36
C ARG A 678 30.79 -4.38 -9.81
N HIS A 679 30.95 -4.19 -11.12
CA HIS A 679 31.09 -2.87 -11.73
C HIS A 679 29.70 -2.22 -11.90
N CYS A 680 29.27 -1.42 -10.91
CA CYS A 680 28.03 -0.65 -10.98
C CYS A 680 28.28 0.86 -11.15
N VAL A 681 27.60 1.49 -12.11
CA VAL A 681 27.78 2.92 -12.41
C VAL A 681 27.21 3.73 -11.24
N PRO A 682 28.00 4.53 -10.50
CA PRO A 682 27.53 5.07 -9.23
C PRO A 682 26.36 6.05 -9.39
N THR A 683 25.49 6.14 -8.39
CA THR A 683 24.46 7.18 -8.35
C THR A 683 25.08 8.54 -8.00
N VAL A 684 24.67 9.59 -8.71
CA VAL A 684 24.92 11.00 -8.33
C VAL A 684 23.63 11.53 -7.72
N SER A 685 23.68 12.03 -6.48
CA SER A 685 22.48 12.57 -5.83
C SER A 685 21.95 13.80 -6.57
N ARG A 686 20.62 13.97 -6.59
CA ARG A 686 20.00 15.24 -7.04
C ARG A 686 20.43 16.43 -6.18
N THR A 687 20.68 16.21 -4.90
CA THR A 687 21.18 17.23 -3.95
C THR A 687 22.64 17.65 -4.20
N ALA A 688 23.37 16.95 -5.07
CA ALA A 688 24.74 17.34 -5.40
C ALA A 688 24.81 18.63 -6.24
N ALA A 689 23.75 18.98 -6.97
CA ALA A 689 23.62 20.22 -7.75
C ALA A 689 24.91 20.61 -8.51
N ALA A 690 25.55 21.73 -8.17
CA ALA A 690 26.78 22.22 -8.80
C ALA A 690 28.00 21.29 -8.63
N ASN A 691 28.04 20.48 -7.56
CA ASN A 691 29.11 19.51 -7.28
C ASN A 691 28.92 18.20 -8.09
N ALA A 692 27.82 18.06 -8.84
CA ALA A 692 27.60 16.90 -9.70
C ALA A 692 28.69 16.75 -10.77
N LEU A 693 29.28 17.86 -11.25
CA LEU A 693 30.40 17.82 -12.19
C LEU A 693 31.63 17.14 -11.57
N ASP A 694 32.05 17.58 -10.37
CA ASP A 694 33.24 17.04 -9.69
C ASP A 694 33.10 15.54 -9.42
N ILE A 695 31.92 15.11 -8.99
CA ILE A 695 31.61 13.69 -8.77
C ILE A 695 31.70 12.89 -10.08
N ILE A 696 31.25 13.45 -11.20
CA ILE A 696 31.32 12.80 -12.51
C ILE A 696 32.77 12.69 -12.99
N ILE A 697 33.60 13.73 -12.81
CA ILE A 697 35.02 13.69 -13.18
C ILE A 697 35.80 12.72 -12.27
N ALA A 698 35.56 12.76 -10.95
CA ALA A 698 36.19 11.84 -10.00
C ALA A 698 35.87 10.37 -10.31
N ASP A 699 34.60 10.03 -10.55
CA ASP A 699 34.19 8.68 -10.98
C ASP A 699 34.72 8.31 -12.39
N TRP A 700 34.95 9.30 -13.26
CA TRP A 700 35.44 9.07 -14.63
C TRP A 700 36.94 8.78 -14.68
N GLU A 701 37.73 9.45 -13.83
CA GLU A 701 39.18 9.49 -13.97
C GLU A 701 39.97 8.79 -12.87
N THR A 702 39.45 8.76 -11.64
CA THR A 702 40.19 8.37 -10.45
C THR A 702 39.59 7.09 -9.84
N PRO A 703 40.40 6.08 -9.47
CA PRO A 703 39.88 4.93 -8.74
C PRO A 703 39.31 5.38 -7.39
N GLN A 704 38.04 5.09 -7.14
CA GLN A 704 37.34 5.42 -5.89
C GLN A 704 37.00 4.11 -5.16
N PRO A 705 37.83 3.61 -4.22
CA PRO A 705 37.71 2.24 -3.68
C PRO A 705 36.34 1.89 -3.08
N HIS A 706 35.61 2.88 -2.55
CA HIS A 706 34.29 2.70 -1.93
C HIS A 706 33.10 2.99 -2.86
N ARG A 707 33.35 3.34 -4.14
CA ARG A 707 32.33 3.90 -5.03
C ARG A 707 32.49 3.46 -6.49
N CYS A 708 33.68 3.61 -7.06
CA CYS A 708 34.02 3.25 -8.44
C CYS A 708 35.46 2.70 -8.48
N PRO A 709 35.71 1.43 -8.09
CA PRO A 709 37.06 0.91 -7.90
C PRO A 709 37.95 0.89 -9.16
N VAL A 710 37.32 0.94 -10.34
CA VAL A 710 37.96 1.18 -11.64
C VAL A 710 37.33 2.45 -12.23
N PRO A 711 38.11 3.42 -12.75
CA PRO A 711 37.54 4.65 -13.33
C PRO A 711 36.67 4.37 -14.55
N LEU A 712 35.56 5.08 -14.74
CA LEU A 712 34.60 4.80 -15.83
C LEU A 712 35.22 4.91 -17.24
N LYS A 713 36.30 5.68 -17.42
CA LYS A 713 37.03 5.74 -18.70
C LYS A 713 37.65 4.38 -19.09
N ASP A 714 38.05 3.58 -18.11
CA ASP A 714 38.78 2.31 -18.26
C ASP A 714 37.84 1.08 -18.25
N TRP A 715 36.53 1.31 -18.24
CA TRP A 715 35.53 0.25 -18.16
C TRP A 715 35.39 -0.55 -19.47
N ARG A 716 35.39 -1.88 -19.31
CA ARG A 716 35.12 -2.80 -20.42
C ARG A 716 33.67 -2.67 -20.90
N PRO A 717 33.39 -2.74 -22.23
CA PRO A 717 32.05 -2.51 -22.75
C PRO A 717 30.97 -3.44 -22.18
N GLU A 718 31.35 -4.65 -21.80
CA GLU A 718 30.45 -5.70 -21.31
C GLU A 718 29.80 -5.28 -19.98
N TRP A 719 30.55 -4.60 -19.10
CA TRP A 719 30.11 -4.17 -17.78
C TRP A 719 28.92 -3.19 -17.81
N TYR A 720 28.76 -2.41 -18.89
CA TYR A 720 27.69 -1.41 -19.01
C TYR A 720 26.73 -1.61 -20.19
N LYS A 721 27.00 -2.53 -21.13
CA LYS A 721 26.09 -2.84 -22.24
C LYS A 721 24.94 -3.79 -21.88
N GLU A 722 25.17 -4.73 -20.95
CA GLU A 722 24.19 -5.76 -20.62
C GLU A 722 23.10 -5.28 -19.64
N ASN A 723 23.40 -4.22 -18.88
CA ASN A 723 22.54 -3.68 -17.82
C ASN A 723 21.89 -2.33 -18.19
N ARG A 724 20.82 -1.97 -17.48
CA ARG A 724 20.15 -0.64 -17.54
C ARG A 724 21.11 0.54 -17.30
N GLN A 725 22.27 0.28 -16.70
CA GLN A 725 23.32 1.25 -16.39
C GLN A 725 23.94 1.94 -17.63
N GLY A 726 23.83 1.36 -18.83
CA GLY A 726 24.45 1.90 -20.05
C GLY A 726 24.06 3.35 -20.39
N GLN A 727 22.84 3.78 -20.04
CA GLN A 727 22.42 5.18 -20.19
C GLN A 727 23.15 6.10 -19.19
N ALA A 728 23.33 5.68 -17.94
CA ALA A 728 24.07 6.44 -16.94
C ALA A 728 25.55 6.55 -17.30
N TYR A 729 26.15 5.46 -17.78
CA TYR A 729 27.50 5.44 -18.33
C TYR A 729 27.66 6.44 -19.49
N HIS A 730 26.74 6.43 -20.46
CA HIS A 730 26.78 7.34 -21.60
C HIS A 730 26.65 8.82 -21.20
N ILE A 731 25.74 9.15 -20.28
CA ILE A 731 25.57 10.52 -19.76
C ILE A 731 26.87 11.02 -19.09
N ARG A 732 27.47 10.19 -18.22
CA ARG A 732 28.74 10.49 -17.54
C ARG A 732 29.88 10.66 -18.55
N LYS A 733 29.98 9.77 -19.54
CA LYS A 733 30.97 9.85 -20.64
C LYS A 733 30.84 11.14 -21.43
N VAL A 734 29.64 11.57 -21.79
CA VAL A 734 29.42 12.82 -22.55
C VAL A 734 29.83 14.04 -21.73
N ILE A 735 29.40 14.14 -20.46
CA ILE A 735 29.78 15.26 -19.58
C ILE A 735 31.29 15.30 -19.33
N ALA A 736 31.90 14.17 -18.97
CA ALA A 736 33.32 14.11 -18.66
C ALA A 736 34.20 14.37 -19.88
N THR A 737 33.87 13.80 -21.05
CA THR A 737 34.62 14.10 -22.29
C THR A 737 34.49 15.57 -22.68
N GLU A 738 33.30 16.19 -22.56
CA GLU A 738 33.16 17.62 -22.87
C GLU A 738 34.08 18.48 -21.98
N PHE A 739 34.04 18.27 -20.67
CA PHE A 739 34.89 19.00 -19.73
C PHE A 739 36.39 18.79 -19.97
N ILE A 740 36.81 17.54 -20.22
CA ILE A 740 38.22 17.19 -20.37
C ILE A 740 38.78 17.60 -21.74
N THR A 741 38.07 17.33 -22.85
CA THR A 741 38.62 17.52 -24.21
C THR A 741 38.22 18.85 -24.85
N GLN A 742 36.97 19.29 -24.71
CA GLN A 742 36.51 20.53 -25.34
C GLN A 742 36.87 21.79 -24.53
N PHE A 743 36.98 21.64 -23.21
CA PHE A 743 37.29 22.76 -22.30
C PHE A 743 38.65 22.63 -21.60
N SER A 744 39.44 21.58 -21.90
CA SER A 744 40.78 21.36 -21.32
C SER A 744 40.81 21.41 -19.78
N ARG A 745 39.73 20.96 -19.13
CA ARG A 745 39.48 21.03 -17.67
C ARG A 745 39.27 22.45 -17.10
N ASP A 746 39.15 23.48 -17.93
CA ASP A 746 38.86 24.84 -17.49
C ASP A 746 37.40 24.96 -17.01
N ARG A 747 37.22 24.87 -15.70
CA ARG A 747 35.90 24.97 -15.05
C ARG A 747 35.25 26.33 -15.24
N THR A 748 36.02 27.41 -15.37
CA THR A 748 35.47 28.76 -15.58
C THR A 748 34.87 28.88 -16.98
N LYS A 749 35.59 28.42 -18.01
CA LYS A 749 35.08 28.35 -19.39
C LYS A 749 33.91 27.38 -19.51
N PHE A 750 33.99 26.20 -18.90
CA PHE A 750 32.92 25.20 -18.94
C PHE A 750 31.64 25.69 -18.27
N ASN A 751 31.73 26.26 -17.06
CA ASN A 751 30.57 26.81 -16.34
C ASN A 751 29.94 27.99 -17.08
N LYS A 752 30.74 28.82 -17.77
CA LYS A 752 30.26 29.92 -18.62
C LYS A 752 29.55 29.43 -19.89
N ALA A 753 29.99 28.32 -20.47
CA ALA A 753 29.36 27.71 -21.65
C ALA A 753 28.10 26.89 -21.32
N TYR A 754 28.05 26.30 -20.11
CA TYR A 754 26.95 25.44 -19.65
C TYR A 754 26.44 25.87 -18.27
N PRO A 755 25.71 26.99 -18.16
CA PRO A 755 25.13 27.46 -16.90
C PRO A 755 24.17 26.43 -16.26
N GLU A 756 23.63 25.48 -17.03
CA GLU A 756 22.77 24.39 -16.55
C GLU A 756 23.44 23.45 -15.53
N HIS A 757 24.77 23.50 -15.37
CA HIS A 757 25.48 22.68 -14.37
C HIS A 757 24.93 22.85 -12.94
N VAL A 758 24.47 24.06 -12.58
CA VAL A 758 23.84 24.31 -11.26
C VAL A 758 22.52 23.55 -11.07
N ARG A 759 21.83 23.21 -12.17
CA ARG A 759 20.59 22.43 -12.20
C ARG A 759 20.85 20.90 -12.22
N GLY A 760 22.12 20.50 -12.12
CA GLY A 760 22.57 19.11 -12.02
C GLY A 760 22.74 18.38 -13.35
N MET A 761 23.03 17.07 -13.25
CA MET A 761 23.51 16.24 -14.36
C MET A 761 22.60 16.18 -15.59
N THR A 762 21.28 16.11 -15.42
CA THR A 762 20.35 15.89 -16.55
C THR A 762 20.14 17.14 -17.42
N PRO A 763 19.93 18.36 -16.85
CA PRO A 763 20.00 19.60 -17.61
C PRO A 763 21.35 19.81 -18.31
N LEU A 764 22.47 19.61 -17.60
CA LEU A 764 23.82 19.74 -18.16
C LEU A 764 24.05 18.82 -19.37
N PHE A 765 23.65 17.54 -19.27
CA PHE A 765 23.74 16.59 -20.38
C PHE A 765 22.93 17.03 -21.61
N LYS A 766 21.74 17.62 -21.41
CA LYS A 766 20.92 18.15 -22.52
C LYS A 766 21.61 19.33 -23.20
N ALA A 767 22.12 20.30 -22.43
CA ALA A 767 22.82 21.47 -22.97
C ALA A 767 24.05 21.07 -23.80
N ILE A 768 24.90 20.19 -23.26
CA ILE A 768 26.05 19.61 -23.98
C ILE A 768 25.59 18.87 -25.25
N THR A 769 24.52 18.09 -25.18
CA THR A 769 24.01 17.35 -26.36
C THR A 769 23.54 18.30 -27.47
N VAL A 770 22.90 19.43 -27.14
CA VAL A 770 22.51 20.46 -28.11
C VAL A 770 23.74 21.15 -28.71
N ALA A 771 24.73 21.51 -27.89
CA ALA A 771 25.98 22.10 -28.38
C ALA A 771 26.75 21.16 -29.33
N ARG A 772 26.84 19.87 -28.98
CA ARG A 772 27.45 18.83 -29.86
C ARG A 772 26.68 18.61 -31.16
N GLN A 773 25.36 18.83 -31.17
CA GLN A 773 24.58 18.80 -32.41
C GLN A 773 24.85 20.05 -33.27
N ALA A 774 24.95 21.24 -32.67
CA ALA A 774 25.29 22.46 -33.39
C ALA A 774 26.70 22.41 -34.00
N ARG A 775 27.64 21.71 -33.35
CA ARG A 775 29.01 21.44 -33.86
C ARG A 775 29.09 20.22 -34.80
N ASN A 776 27.96 19.58 -35.14
CA ASN A 776 27.87 18.36 -35.97
C ASN A 776 28.61 17.10 -35.44
N GLU A 777 29.13 17.13 -34.21
CA GLU A 777 29.83 16.00 -33.56
C GLU A 777 28.88 14.82 -33.28
N VAL A 778 27.63 15.13 -32.94
CA VAL A 778 26.58 14.13 -32.77
C VAL A 778 25.72 14.12 -34.03
N LYS A 779 25.92 13.11 -34.88
CA LYS A 779 24.97 12.78 -35.96
C LYS A 779 23.61 12.55 -35.32
N THR A 780 22.69 13.50 -35.49
CA THR A 780 21.30 13.33 -35.11
C THR A 780 20.78 12.11 -35.86
N ARG A 781 20.15 11.17 -35.16
CA ARG A 781 19.46 10.06 -35.82
C ARG A 781 18.37 10.70 -36.68
N ALA A 782 18.58 10.71 -38.00
CA ALA A 782 17.70 11.38 -38.94
C ALA A 782 16.25 11.02 -38.60
N LYS A 783 15.45 12.03 -38.23
CA LYS A 783 13.99 11.85 -38.12
C LYS A 783 13.58 11.30 -39.48
N LYS A 784 12.95 10.11 -39.50
CA LYS A 784 12.59 9.43 -40.75
C LYS A 784 11.64 10.35 -41.52
N THR A 785 12.19 11.14 -42.42
CA THR A 785 11.45 11.97 -43.34
C THR A 785 10.63 11.03 -44.19
N VAL A 786 9.31 11.07 -44.00
CA VAL A 786 8.40 10.53 -44.99
C VAL A 786 8.67 11.38 -46.24
N PRO A 787 9.06 10.77 -47.37
CA PRO A 787 9.22 11.55 -48.60
C PRO A 787 7.86 12.18 -48.91
N ALA A 788 7.83 13.49 -49.11
CA ALA A 788 6.68 14.12 -49.74
C ALA A 788 6.51 13.46 -51.11
N GLY A 789 5.30 13.04 -51.45
CA GLY A 789 5.03 12.48 -52.77
C GLY A 789 5.34 13.52 -53.82
N GLY A 790 6.17 13.17 -54.81
CA GLY A 790 6.34 14.00 -55.99
C GLY A 790 5.01 14.15 -56.70
N ALA A 791 4.73 15.33 -57.25
CA ALA A 791 3.67 15.47 -58.23
C ALA A 791 4.00 14.58 -59.43
N MET A 792 2.99 13.90 -59.97
CA MET A 792 3.04 13.49 -61.37
C MET A 792 2.57 14.70 -62.17
N ASP A 793 3.49 15.39 -62.82
CA ASP A 793 3.13 16.27 -63.93
C ASP A 793 2.52 15.43 -65.06
N VAL A 794 1.53 15.99 -65.74
CA VAL A 794 0.76 15.31 -66.78
C VAL A 794 1.20 15.86 -68.13
N ASP A 795 2.16 15.19 -68.76
CA ASP A 795 2.52 15.47 -70.14
C ASP A 795 1.44 14.95 -71.11
N VAL A 796 1.07 15.80 -72.06
CA VAL A 796 0.11 15.53 -73.13
C VAL A 796 0.89 15.21 -74.41
N GLU A 797 0.51 14.15 -75.11
CA GLU A 797 1.12 13.83 -76.41
C GLU A 797 0.80 14.90 -77.47
N ALA A 798 1.84 15.64 -77.88
CA ALA A 798 1.91 16.35 -79.15
C ALA A 798 3.36 16.30 -79.64
N GLY A 799 3.65 15.45 -80.63
CA GLY A 799 5.02 15.15 -81.05
C GLY A 799 5.46 15.82 -82.35
N SER A 800 6.78 15.94 -82.53
CA SER A 800 7.43 16.12 -83.84
C SER A 800 8.93 15.76 -83.78
N GLU A 801 9.36 14.93 -84.73
CA GLU A 801 10.68 14.92 -85.41
C GLU A 801 12.00 15.15 -84.64
N GLY A 802 12.98 14.24 -84.84
CA GLY A 802 14.37 14.66 -85.09
C GLY A 802 15.52 13.99 -84.28
N GLY A 803 16.42 13.29 -84.98
CA GLY A 803 17.85 13.63 -84.87
C GLY A 803 18.83 12.86 -83.96
N SER A 804 19.15 11.61 -84.31
CA SER A 804 20.54 11.06 -84.33
C SER A 804 21.41 10.81 -83.07
N SER A 805 22.46 9.99 -83.26
CA SER A 805 23.70 9.78 -82.46
C SER A 805 23.67 9.05 -81.09
N SER A 806 23.98 7.75 -81.17
CA SER A 806 24.70 6.89 -80.19
C SER A 806 26.15 7.37 -79.88
N PRO A 807 26.96 6.68 -79.01
CA PRO A 807 26.70 5.75 -77.90
C PRO A 807 27.56 6.05 -76.63
N GLU A 808 27.82 5.01 -75.82
CA GLU A 808 28.79 4.84 -74.72
C GLU A 808 28.36 5.44 -73.35
N ALA A 809 28.22 4.73 -72.22
CA ALA A 809 28.74 3.46 -71.65
C ALA A 809 29.84 3.64 -70.58
N TYR A 810 29.43 3.59 -69.31
CA TYR A 810 30.15 2.95 -68.19
C TYR A 810 29.20 2.66 -67.01
#